data_AF-A0A963ZQ55-F1
#
_entry.id   AF-A0A963ZQ55-F1
#
_cell.length_a   1.000
_cell.length_b   1.000
_cell.length_c   1.000
_cell.angle_alpha   90.00
_cell.angle_beta   90.00
_cell.angle_gamma   90.00
#
_symmetry.space_group_name_H-M   'P 1'
#
loop_
_entity.id
_entity.type
_entity.pdbx_description
1 polymer ?
#
loop_
_entity_poly.entity_id
_entity_poly.type
_entity_poly.pdbx_seq_one_letter_code
_entity_poly.pdbx_strand_id
1 'polypeptide(L)'
;MDKLKEKLLYETYERFQQTGMNIIPPSEIDTFVDKDVMGYGTTLDEKILSASGFLELVEKQKEQSKDIEMKFDSKPVLRRILEGENAAIFVNEVNISFQIDNETFKMFLRLTSILEYRENIWLVVHWHASKPEYEEGGEDTWHIEEHKAKTERLEKEVAEKTADLLVKNQELEIEAALERVRASAMAMNKPEDMLDVCRIISYQLESLGINNIRNVQTAIFEESNRIYTNFEYYSLHNKTFITDIDYSIHPKQTEFAKAMITSPNSFFTASFAGEELSAWIENQRKTSQFIDPFLEKAVSLNYYFHSVGPVALGMSSYSPLSPEGLKIFKRFRNVFELSYKRFQDIKQAEALAREAQIEAALEKVRSSALGMSNSQEVGNVTDKFFNEFTKLSVDLIGCSMVVIDEKEDIMELWRARSNVVIKPFERSVFKDSMKLLKRNMPEWFPKFYGALVERSGYLVKEMVENDRERFLNTMAEQYNYTNEEKIKLLEVMPKNTAAHFIFIKIGYLALISKEKLSEDDLSIARRFADVFNFAYTRFLDIKNAEVQAREAQIEVALERVRARTMAMQKSSELAVTAAHLFSQLNELGIHPYRCNIAIISEKSATCQLWSTTNSGNVIPTSSSIPLYEHPVLIEMYEGWKEKKKNHVIKLVDENRLEWTKYIRKYVHFQEYKPEQLDEIKIKNEPAIFSNLHFKQGFFVIHTVEELSEVNLNTTQRFANVFEQTYTRFLDLERAEAQNKLIQAENERKTRELEEARELQLAMLPKNVPDLPNLEIAVYMKTATEVGGDYYDFHVGDDNVLTGVIGDATGHGMKAGTIVTITKSMFNSLAPDQNILETFFKISKVIKDMKFRQLSMCLLMFKIDGNILSLSSAAMPPALIYRDRKKIVEEIELSGMPLGSMINFPYKLVETKVHPGDTILLMSDGFTELIDDKKFMYGFERTKSEFLLVGNKKTEEILEYLKKSASNWLNERVPDDDITFVVIKVK
;
A
#
# COMPACT_ATOMS: atom_id res chain seq x y z
N MET A 1 -71.00 102.48 26.55
CA MET A 1 -72.34 101.90 26.78
C MET A 1 -72.97 102.65 27.93
N ASP A 2 -74.26 103.02 27.85
CA ASP A 2 -74.94 103.64 29.00
C ASP A 2 -75.00 102.64 30.18
N LYS A 3 -74.85 103.13 31.41
CA LYS A 3 -74.74 102.33 32.64
C LYS A 3 -75.92 101.37 32.81
N LEU A 4 -77.13 101.78 32.39
CA LEU A 4 -78.31 100.91 32.46
C LEU A 4 -78.17 99.71 31.51
N LYS A 5 -77.71 99.94 30.28
CA LYS A 5 -77.52 98.91 29.27
C LYS A 5 -76.39 97.95 29.64
N GLU A 6 -75.33 98.47 30.26
CA GLU A 6 -74.24 97.65 30.82
C GLU A 6 -74.72 96.78 31.98
N LYS A 7 -75.48 97.36 32.92
CA LYS A 7 -76.05 96.62 34.05
C LYS A 7 -76.92 95.46 33.55
N LEU A 8 -77.82 95.72 32.59
CA LEU A 8 -78.67 94.69 32.00
C LEU A 8 -77.88 93.57 31.30
N LEU A 9 -76.74 93.89 30.68
CA LEU A 9 -75.87 92.88 30.05
C LEU A 9 -75.36 91.86 31.07
N TYR A 10 -74.82 92.36 32.18
CA TYR A 10 -74.28 91.50 33.23
C TYR A 10 -75.38 90.72 33.96
N GLU A 11 -76.54 91.33 34.21
CA GLU A 11 -77.71 90.64 34.80
C GLU A 11 -78.22 89.52 33.89
N THR A 12 -78.36 89.77 32.58
CA THR A 12 -78.75 88.73 31.62
C THR A 12 -77.75 87.57 31.61
N TYR A 13 -76.44 87.88 31.59
CA TYR A 13 -75.43 86.83 31.59
C TYR A 13 -75.43 86.02 32.90
N GLU A 14 -75.59 86.68 34.04
CA GLU A 14 -75.65 86.01 35.34
C GLU A 14 -76.86 85.06 35.40
N ARG A 15 -78.04 85.50 34.93
CA ARG A 15 -79.22 84.64 34.80
C ARG A 15 -78.93 83.43 33.90
N PHE A 16 -78.22 83.63 32.79
CA PHE A 16 -77.81 82.54 31.92
C PHE A 16 -76.85 81.54 32.58
N GLN A 17 -75.91 81.98 33.43
CA GLN A 17 -75.08 81.04 34.18
C GLN A 17 -75.88 80.27 35.23
N GLN A 18 -76.86 80.92 35.84
CA GLN A 18 -77.71 80.35 36.88
C GLN A 18 -78.71 79.30 36.34
N THR A 19 -78.98 79.24 35.03
CA THR A 19 -79.76 78.12 34.45
C THR A 19 -79.02 76.80 34.60
N GLY A 20 -77.71 76.79 34.33
CA GLY A 20 -76.85 75.61 34.50
C GLY A 20 -76.66 75.19 35.96
N MET A 21 -76.92 76.10 36.91
CA MET A 21 -76.93 75.80 38.36
C MET A 21 -78.30 75.37 38.87
N ASN A 22 -79.30 75.26 37.98
CA ASN A 22 -80.69 74.95 38.33
C ASN A 22 -81.32 75.96 39.32
N ILE A 23 -80.83 77.22 39.32
CA ILE A 23 -81.32 78.31 40.17
C ILE A 23 -82.48 79.04 39.49
N ILE A 24 -82.39 79.28 38.18
CA ILE A 24 -83.45 79.93 37.40
C ILE A 24 -84.48 78.87 36.95
N PRO A 25 -85.78 79.08 37.17
CA PRO A 25 -86.82 78.20 36.66
C PRO A 25 -86.77 78.10 35.13
N PRO A 26 -86.94 76.91 34.52
CA PRO A 26 -86.98 76.76 33.07
C PRO A 26 -87.97 77.73 32.39
N SER A 27 -89.12 78.01 33.01
CA SER A 27 -90.14 78.94 32.49
C SER A 27 -89.65 80.38 32.24
N GLU A 28 -88.51 80.79 32.80
CA GLU A 28 -87.97 82.15 32.62
C GLU A 28 -86.95 82.27 31.48
N ILE A 29 -86.49 81.16 30.90
CA ILE A 29 -85.38 81.13 29.93
C ILE A 29 -85.69 81.94 28.67
N ASP A 30 -86.92 81.85 28.16
CA ASP A 30 -87.37 82.57 26.96
C ASP A 30 -87.34 84.10 27.14
N THR A 31 -87.15 84.62 28.36
CA THR A 31 -87.05 86.07 28.62
C THR A 31 -85.66 86.64 28.37
N PHE A 32 -84.63 85.80 28.26
CA PHE A 32 -83.24 86.25 28.12
C PHE A 32 -82.37 85.38 27.20
N VAL A 33 -82.93 84.31 26.61
CA VAL A 33 -82.30 83.48 25.58
C VAL A 33 -83.07 83.66 24.27
N ASP A 34 -82.36 83.83 23.16
CA ASP A 34 -82.99 84.00 21.85
C ASP A 34 -83.68 82.70 21.39
N LYS A 35 -84.84 82.81 20.74
CA LYS A 35 -85.60 81.65 20.23
C LYS A 35 -84.77 80.76 19.29
N ASP A 36 -83.84 81.36 18.55
CA ASP A 36 -82.97 80.72 17.58
C ASP A 36 -81.54 80.53 18.15
N VAL A 37 -81.42 80.46 19.49
CA VAL A 37 -80.13 80.27 20.16
C VAL A 37 -79.40 79.04 19.63
N MET A 38 -78.11 79.22 19.36
CA MET A 38 -77.24 78.12 18.96
C MET A 38 -76.29 77.75 20.11
N GLY A 39 -76.37 76.50 20.54
CA GLY A 39 -75.61 75.94 21.65
C GLY A 39 -74.80 74.73 21.23
N TYR A 40 -73.57 74.62 21.70
CA TYR A 40 -72.76 73.41 21.57
C TYR A 40 -72.30 72.94 22.94
N GLY A 41 -72.76 71.76 23.35
CA GLY A 41 -72.43 71.15 24.64
C GLY A 41 -71.06 70.45 24.64
N THR A 42 -70.79 69.69 25.70
CA THR A 42 -69.46 69.08 25.93
C THR A 42 -69.22 67.75 25.24
N THR A 43 -70.24 67.14 24.63
CA THR A 43 -70.11 65.88 23.90
C THR A 43 -70.10 66.12 22.38
N LEU A 44 -69.48 65.22 21.61
CA LEU A 44 -69.26 65.35 20.17
C LEU A 44 -70.54 65.59 19.34
N ASP A 45 -71.71 65.19 19.85
CA ASP A 45 -73.00 65.24 19.14
C ASP A 45 -74.03 66.21 19.77
N GLU A 46 -73.67 66.98 20.81
CA GLU A 46 -74.61 67.85 21.51
C GLU A 46 -74.72 69.25 20.86
N LYS A 47 -75.70 69.39 19.97
CA LYS A 47 -76.00 70.62 19.24
C LYS A 47 -77.44 71.09 19.52
N ILE A 48 -77.57 72.25 20.13
CA ILE A 48 -78.83 72.95 20.40
C ILE A 48 -79.02 74.05 19.37
N LEU A 49 -80.19 74.10 18.73
CA LEU A 49 -80.48 75.06 17.66
C LEU A 49 -81.76 75.86 17.89
N SER A 50 -82.36 75.76 19.08
CA SER A 50 -83.55 76.50 19.48
C SER A 50 -83.61 76.66 21.00
N ALA A 51 -84.36 77.67 21.47
CA ALA A 51 -84.63 77.85 22.90
C ALA A 51 -85.36 76.64 23.51
N SER A 52 -86.26 75.98 22.75
CA SER A 52 -86.92 74.75 23.20
C SER A 52 -85.94 73.60 23.43
N GLY A 53 -84.94 73.44 22.54
CA GLY A 53 -83.87 72.46 22.73
C GLY A 53 -82.99 72.80 23.94
N PHE A 54 -82.75 74.08 24.20
CA PHE A 54 -82.03 74.51 25.40
C PHE A 54 -82.83 74.22 26.69
N LEU A 55 -84.16 74.43 26.66
CA LEU A 55 -85.06 74.09 27.75
C LEU A 55 -85.04 72.59 28.06
N GLU A 56 -85.18 71.74 27.04
CA GLU A 56 -85.10 70.28 27.20
C GLU A 56 -83.76 69.84 27.81
N LEU A 57 -82.65 70.49 27.41
CA LEU A 57 -81.33 70.23 28.00
C LEU A 57 -81.30 70.59 29.49
N VAL A 58 -81.80 71.78 29.87
CA VAL A 58 -81.84 72.22 31.27
C VAL A 58 -82.75 71.34 32.12
N GLU A 59 -83.91 70.92 31.60
CA GLU A 59 -84.82 70.01 32.31
C GLU A 59 -84.22 68.63 32.52
N LYS A 60 -83.58 68.07 31.48
CA LYS A 60 -82.88 66.79 31.58
C LYS A 60 -81.74 66.84 32.59
N GLN A 61 -80.94 67.91 32.58
CA GLN A 61 -79.87 68.12 33.56
C GLN A 61 -80.41 68.23 34.99
N LYS A 62 -81.55 68.92 35.17
CA LYS A 62 -82.23 69.07 36.47
C LYS A 62 -82.77 67.74 37.01
N GLU A 63 -83.36 66.92 36.16
CA GLU A 63 -83.87 65.61 36.55
C GLU A 63 -82.74 64.65 36.92
N GLN A 64 -81.66 64.69 36.14
CA GLN A 64 -80.43 63.97 36.41
C GLN A 64 -79.87 64.39 37.79
N SER A 65 -79.66 65.68 38.05
CA SER A 65 -79.03 66.16 39.28
C SER A 65 -79.95 66.19 40.53
N LYS A 66 -81.14 65.57 40.51
CA LYS A 66 -82.20 65.82 41.51
C LYS A 66 -81.80 65.53 42.96
N ASP A 67 -80.90 64.57 43.18
CA ASP A 67 -80.40 64.16 44.51
C ASP A 67 -78.89 64.43 44.68
N ILE A 68 -78.30 65.26 43.82
CA ILE A 68 -76.86 65.57 43.83
C ILE A 68 -76.65 67.04 44.18
N GLU A 69 -76.03 67.31 45.33
CA GLU A 69 -75.67 68.68 45.71
C GLU A 69 -74.41 69.12 44.93
N MET A 70 -74.60 70.04 43.97
CA MET A 70 -73.53 70.56 43.12
C MET A 70 -73.09 71.96 43.57
N LYS A 71 -71.78 72.17 43.68
CA LYS A 71 -71.19 73.50 43.87
C LYS A 71 -70.57 73.96 42.56
N PHE A 72 -70.94 75.16 42.14
CA PHE A 72 -70.42 75.81 40.95
C PHE A 72 -69.54 77.00 41.37
N ASP A 73 -68.31 77.01 40.90
CA ASP A 73 -67.40 78.16 41.01
C ASP A 73 -67.10 78.66 39.60
N SER A 74 -67.44 79.91 39.30
CA SER A 74 -67.26 80.48 37.97
C SER A 74 -66.35 81.68 38.00
N LYS A 75 -65.31 81.65 37.16
CA LYS A 75 -64.32 82.70 37.01
C LYS A 75 -64.38 83.33 35.62
N PRO A 76 -64.51 84.66 35.49
CA PRO A 76 -64.46 85.31 34.19
C PRO A 76 -63.06 85.21 33.58
N VAL A 77 -62.98 84.81 32.31
CA VAL A 77 -61.75 84.75 31.50
C VAL A 77 -61.70 85.91 30.51
N LEU A 78 -62.81 86.16 29.80
CA LEU A 78 -62.92 87.25 28.84
C LEU A 78 -64.27 87.95 28.96
N ARG A 79 -64.24 89.27 28.88
CA ARG A 79 -65.42 90.12 28.71
C ARG A 79 -65.10 91.10 27.60
N ARG A 80 -65.77 91.00 26.46
CA ARG A 80 -65.56 91.89 25.31
C ARG A 80 -66.88 92.42 24.80
N ILE A 81 -67.07 93.72 24.84
CA ILE A 81 -68.18 94.41 24.19
C ILE A 81 -67.72 94.78 22.77
N LEU A 82 -68.51 94.46 21.75
CA LEU A 82 -68.18 94.69 20.34
C LEU A 82 -68.48 96.14 19.93
N GLU A 83 -67.86 96.57 18.82
CA GLU A 83 -68.00 97.91 18.25
C GLU A 83 -69.47 98.19 17.90
N GLY A 84 -70.02 99.31 18.36
CA GLY A 84 -71.47 99.62 18.31
C GLY A 84 -72.26 99.23 19.57
N GLU A 85 -71.63 98.58 20.54
CA GLU A 85 -72.15 98.31 21.90
C GLU A 85 -73.49 97.54 21.95
N ASN A 86 -73.84 96.83 20.87
CA ASN A 86 -75.04 96.00 20.77
C ASN A 86 -74.76 94.50 20.83
N ALA A 87 -73.50 94.10 21.00
CA ALA A 87 -73.13 92.69 21.14
C ALA A 87 -71.97 92.54 22.14
N ALA A 88 -71.96 91.42 22.88
CA ALA A 88 -70.94 91.12 23.87
C ALA A 88 -70.56 89.63 23.83
N ILE A 89 -69.28 89.34 24.04
CA ILE A 89 -68.72 87.99 24.11
C ILE A 89 -68.12 87.79 25.49
N PHE A 90 -68.69 86.85 26.26
CA PHE A 90 -68.28 86.52 27.62
C PHE A 90 -67.75 85.09 27.64
N VAL A 91 -66.58 84.89 28.25
CA VAL A 91 -65.98 83.56 28.45
C VAL A 91 -65.70 83.38 29.93
N ASN A 92 -66.16 82.26 30.50
CA ASN A 92 -65.89 81.85 31.88
C ASN A 92 -65.26 80.46 31.92
N GLU A 93 -64.42 80.25 32.92
CA GLU A 93 -64.13 78.90 33.42
C GLU A 93 -65.12 78.59 34.53
N VAL A 94 -65.71 77.40 34.48
CA VAL A 94 -66.73 76.91 35.41
C VAL A 94 -66.23 75.59 35.97
N ASN A 95 -66.03 75.57 37.29
CA ASN A 95 -65.68 74.38 38.05
C ASN A 95 -66.94 73.87 38.72
N ILE A 96 -67.29 72.62 38.46
CA ILE A 96 -68.44 71.95 39.07
C ILE A 96 -67.90 70.86 39.98
N SER A 97 -68.30 70.84 41.24
CA SER A 97 -67.96 69.76 42.18
C SER A 97 -69.20 69.18 42.83
N PHE A 98 -69.27 67.85 42.92
CA PHE A 98 -70.38 67.13 43.54
C PHE A 98 -69.91 65.83 44.21
N GLN A 99 -70.71 65.29 45.12
CA GLN A 99 -70.41 64.03 45.82
C GLN A 99 -71.41 62.93 45.44
N ILE A 100 -70.87 61.72 45.21
CA ILE A 100 -71.63 60.46 45.07
C ILE A 100 -70.90 59.42 45.93
N ASP A 101 -71.61 58.69 46.78
CA ASP A 101 -71.08 57.60 47.62
C ASP A 101 -69.78 57.95 48.40
N ASN A 102 -69.74 59.16 48.99
CA ASN A 102 -68.59 59.74 49.72
C ASN A 102 -67.33 60.04 48.90
N GLU A 103 -67.37 59.93 47.56
CA GLU A 103 -66.31 60.38 46.66
C GLU A 103 -66.65 61.75 46.06
N THR A 104 -65.62 62.60 45.90
CA THR A 104 -65.79 63.97 45.38
C THR A 104 -65.34 64.03 43.94
N PHE A 105 -66.27 64.31 43.03
CA PHE A 105 -66.01 64.49 41.61
C PHE A 105 -65.88 65.98 41.29
N LYS A 106 -64.93 66.33 40.40
CA LYS A 106 -64.72 67.69 39.92
C LYS A 106 -64.70 67.70 38.40
N MET A 107 -65.46 68.61 37.79
CA MET A 107 -65.51 68.82 36.36
C MET A 107 -65.11 70.26 36.04
N PHE A 108 -64.26 70.42 35.02
CA PHE A 108 -63.78 71.72 34.54
C PHE A 108 -64.35 72.00 33.16
N LEU A 109 -64.99 73.16 33.00
CA LEU A 109 -65.65 73.59 31.76
C LEU A 109 -65.23 75.02 31.40
N ARG A 110 -65.11 75.32 30.11
CA ARG A 110 -65.02 76.69 29.59
C ARG A 110 -66.30 77.02 28.84
N LEU A 111 -67.06 77.97 29.38
CA LEU A 111 -68.32 78.46 28.82
C LEU A 111 -68.08 79.78 28.08
N THR A 112 -68.30 79.77 26.77
CA THR A 112 -68.33 80.97 25.93
C THR A 112 -69.77 81.31 25.60
N SER A 113 -70.16 82.58 25.71
CA SER A 113 -71.51 83.05 25.38
C SER A 113 -71.43 84.35 24.59
N ILE A 114 -72.29 84.48 23.59
CA ILE A 114 -72.49 85.68 22.80
C ILE A 114 -73.88 86.21 23.12
N LEU A 115 -73.93 87.49 23.48
CA LEU A 115 -75.14 88.22 23.80
C LEU A 115 -75.33 89.34 22.79
N GLU A 116 -76.58 89.60 22.41
CA GLU A 116 -76.95 90.72 21.56
C GLU A 116 -78.06 91.55 22.20
N TYR A 117 -78.00 92.87 21.99
CA TYR A 117 -78.98 93.82 22.48
C TYR A 117 -79.99 94.14 21.37
N ARG A 118 -81.23 93.69 21.55
CA ARG A 118 -82.34 93.87 20.61
C ARG A 118 -83.56 94.37 21.39
N GLU A 119 -84.30 95.33 20.85
CA GLU A 119 -85.58 95.80 21.43
C GLU A 119 -85.51 96.13 22.94
N ASN A 120 -84.44 96.81 23.36
CA ASN A 120 -84.14 97.19 24.75
C ASN A 120 -83.82 96.04 25.74
N ILE A 121 -83.63 94.81 25.27
CA ILE A 121 -83.23 93.66 26.10
C ILE A 121 -81.93 93.01 25.59
N TRP A 122 -81.15 92.43 26.50
CA TRP A 122 -80.02 91.57 26.14
C TRP A 122 -80.50 90.12 26.05
N LEU A 123 -80.14 89.45 24.96
CA LEU A 123 -80.46 88.05 24.70
C LEU A 123 -79.18 87.26 24.48
N VAL A 124 -79.10 86.05 25.04
CA VAL A 124 -78.06 85.08 24.70
C VAL A 124 -78.42 84.44 23.35
N VAL A 125 -77.62 84.70 22.33
CA VAL A 125 -77.85 84.20 20.96
C VAL A 125 -76.97 83.00 20.63
N HIS A 126 -75.84 82.84 21.32
CA HIS A 126 -74.96 81.70 21.13
C HIS A 126 -74.27 81.31 22.43
N TRP A 127 -74.06 80.02 22.64
CA TRP A 127 -73.20 79.54 23.71
C TRP A 127 -72.43 78.28 23.31
N HIS A 128 -71.27 78.07 23.92
CA HIS A 128 -70.45 76.89 23.73
C HIS A 128 -69.77 76.51 25.05
N ALA A 129 -69.95 75.28 25.48
CA ALA A 129 -69.25 74.72 26.63
C ALA A 129 -68.28 73.63 26.17
N SER A 130 -67.00 73.74 26.53
CA SER A 130 -65.99 72.73 26.21
C SER A 130 -65.15 72.36 27.43
N LYS A 131 -64.57 71.16 27.41
CA LYS A 131 -63.59 70.71 28.39
C LYS A 131 -62.17 71.04 27.88
N PRO A 132 -61.22 71.44 28.74
CA PRO A 132 -59.81 71.51 28.34
C PRO A 132 -59.29 70.10 28.02
N GLU A 133 -58.66 69.89 26.85
CA GLU A 133 -58.00 68.63 26.46
C GLU A 133 -56.75 68.36 27.30
N TYR A 134 -56.90 67.87 28.54
CA TYR A 134 -55.84 67.19 29.31
C TYR A 134 -56.49 66.37 30.43
N GLU A 135 -56.96 65.15 30.12
CA GLU A 135 -56.97 63.96 31.00
C GLU A 135 -57.52 62.76 30.22
N GLU A 136 -56.64 61.83 29.83
CA GLU A 136 -57.00 60.49 29.37
C GLU A 136 -57.41 59.64 30.58
N GLY A 137 -58.71 59.40 30.74
CA GLY A 137 -59.25 58.55 31.79
C GLY A 137 -60.75 58.46 31.66
N GLY A 138 -61.25 57.27 31.31
CA GLY A 138 -62.65 57.05 30.97
C GLY A 138 -63.59 57.30 32.14
N GLU A 139 -64.68 58.03 31.86
CA GLU A 139 -66.00 57.92 32.48
C GLU A 139 -66.96 58.80 31.68
N ASP A 140 -67.40 58.27 30.54
CA ASP A 140 -68.42 58.86 29.69
C ASP A 140 -69.83 58.51 30.22
N THR A 141 -70.54 59.54 30.67
CA THR A 141 -72.01 59.68 30.71
C THR A 141 -72.88 58.85 31.67
N TRP A 142 -73.99 59.51 32.02
CA TRP A 142 -75.05 59.17 32.95
C TRP A 142 -75.92 57.96 32.56
N HIS A 143 -75.69 56.76 33.13
CA HIS A 143 -76.67 55.64 33.15
C HIS A 143 -76.53 54.74 34.41
N ILE A 144 -77.31 55.02 35.46
CA ILE A 144 -77.23 54.33 36.77
C ILE A 144 -77.94 52.95 36.80
N GLU A 145 -78.92 52.70 35.92
CA GLU A 145 -79.65 51.41 35.92
C GLU A 145 -78.91 50.25 35.23
N GLU A 146 -78.12 50.51 34.18
CA GLU A 146 -77.27 49.49 33.56
C GLU A 146 -76.12 49.05 34.47
N HIS A 147 -75.64 49.95 35.34
CA HIS A 147 -74.57 49.66 36.29
C HIS A 147 -74.99 48.59 37.32
N LYS A 148 -76.22 48.66 37.85
CA LYS A 148 -76.73 47.66 38.82
C LYS A 148 -76.89 46.27 38.21
N ALA A 149 -77.43 46.16 36.99
CA ALA A 149 -77.60 44.86 36.32
C ALA A 149 -76.25 44.24 35.87
N LYS A 150 -75.26 45.09 35.53
CA LYS A 150 -73.91 44.65 35.17
C LYS A 150 -73.12 44.15 36.37
N THR A 151 -73.27 44.77 37.55
CA THR A 151 -72.61 44.33 38.79
C THR A 151 -73.07 42.94 39.24
N GLU A 152 -74.37 42.66 39.28
CA GLU A 152 -74.88 41.31 39.65
C GLU A 152 -74.44 40.21 38.66
N ARG A 153 -74.39 40.52 37.36
CA ARG A 153 -73.92 39.58 36.34
C ARG A 153 -72.41 39.32 36.46
N LEU A 154 -71.61 40.36 36.74
CA LEU A 154 -70.17 40.27 36.96
C LEU A 154 -69.83 39.47 38.22
N GLU A 155 -70.53 39.67 39.34
CA GLU A 155 -70.27 38.93 40.58
C GLU A 155 -70.48 37.42 40.41
N LYS A 156 -71.53 37.02 39.69
CA LYS A 156 -71.83 35.61 39.42
C LYS A 156 -70.79 34.97 38.47
N GLU A 157 -70.37 35.70 37.44
CA GLU A 157 -69.32 35.24 36.50
C GLU A 157 -67.93 35.18 37.14
N VAL A 158 -67.61 36.11 38.04
CA VAL A 158 -66.36 36.10 38.84
C VAL A 158 -66.34 34.91 39.79
N ALA A 159 -67.45 34.60 40.47
CA ALA A 159 -67.53 33.44 41.37
C ALA A 159 -67.32 32.11 40.62
N GLU A 160 -67.98 31.92 39.46
CA GLU A 160 -67.79 30.72 38.62
C GLU A 160 -66.37 30.63 38.06
N LYS A 161 -65.80 31.73 37.52
CA LYS A 161 -64.42 31.76 37.02
C LYS A 161 -63.38 31.55 38.12
N THR A 162 -63.63 32.01 39.35
CA THR A 162 -62.73 31.81 40.48
C THR A 162 -62.71 30.35 40.92
N ALA A 163 -63.86 29.67 40.94
CA ALA A 163 -63.93 28.22 41.21
C ALA A 163 -63.22 27.40 40.12
N ASP A 164 -63.45 27.72 38.85
CA ASP A 164 -62.75 27.09 37.72
C ASP A 164 -61.23 27.36 37.74
N LEU A 165 -60.81 28.56 38.12
CA LEU A 165 -59.40 28.92 38.30
C LEU A 165 -58.74 28.10 39.40
N LEU A 166 -59.40 27.90 40.54
CA LEU A 166 -58.87 27.10 41.64
C LEU A 166 -58.64 25.64 41.25
N VAL A 167 -59.58 25.02 40.55
CA VAL A 167 -59.43 23.65 40.04
C VAL A 167 -58.33 23.56 38.98
N LYS A 168 -58.25 24.52 38.06
CA LYS A 168 -57.17 24.59 37.07
C LYS A 168 -55.81 24.80 37.72
N ASN A 169 -55.72 25.61 38.78
CA ASN A 169 -54.47 25.87 39.48
C ASN A 169 -53.96 24.60 40.19
N GLN A 170 -54.85 23.84 40.84
CA GLN A 170 -54.51 22.54 41.43
C GLN A 170 -54.05 21.52 40.37
N GLU A 171 -54.72 21.45 39.21
CA GLU A 171 -54.25 20.62 38.09
C GLU A 171 -52.87 21.05 37.57
N LEU A 172 -52.61 22.35 37.47
CA LEU A 172 -51.31 22.88 37.05
C LEU A 172 -50.20 22.55 38.05
N GLU A 173 -50.47 22.60 39.36
CA GLU A 173 -49.52 22.19 40.40
C GLU A 173 -49.20 20.69 40.31
N ILE A 174 -50.20 19.85 40.07
CA ILE A 174 -50.01 18.41 39.88
C ILE A 174 -49.16 18.14 38.63
N GLU A 175 -49.43 18.79 37.49
CA GLU A 175 -48.57 18.62 36.31
C GLU A 175 -47.15 19.16 36.56
N ALA A 176 -46.99 20.34 37.15
CA ALA A 176 -45.66 20.86 37.48
C ALA A 176 -44.85 19.88 38.36
N ALA A 177 -45.52 19.19 39.28
CA ALA A 177 -44.93 18.13 40.10
C ALA A 177 -44.55 16.89 39.28
N LEU A 178 -45.43 16.44 38.38
CA LEU A 178 -45.17 15.33 37.46
C LEU A 178 -43.99 15.65 36.51
N GLU A 179 -43.91 16.85 35.96
CA GLU A 179 -42.79 17.31 35.13
C GLU A 179 -41.46 17.33 35.88
N ARG A 180 -41.44 17.73 37.16
CA ARG A 180 -40.21 17.65 37.97
C ARG A 180 -39.72 16.22 38.15
N VAL A 181 -40.63 15.25 38.27
CA VAL A 181 -40.25 13.82 38.30
C VAL A 181 -39.78 13.35 36.92
N ARG A 182 -40.44 13.77 35.82
CA ARG A 182 -39.97 13.47 34.44
C ARG A 182 -38.55 13.98 34.22
N ALA A 183 -38.27 15.22 34.62
CA ALA A 183 -36.94 15.82 34.52
C ALA A 183 -35.89 15.02 35.31
N SER A 184 -36.22 14.59 36.54
CA SER A 184 -35.32 13.73 37.33
C SER A 184 -35.06 12.38 36.66
N ALA A 185 -36.10 11.77 36.08
CA ALA A 185 -35.98 10.51 35.36
C ALA A 185 -35.03 10.65 34.16
N MET A 186 -35.18 11.71 33.37
CA MET A 186 -34.33 11.97 32.20
C MET A 186 -32.88 12.31 32.57
N ALA A 187 -32.64 12.84 33.77
CA ALA A 187 -31.31 13.19 34.27
C ALA A 187 -30.50 11.99 34.80
N MET A 188 -31.10 10.79 34.88
CA MET A 188 -30.41 9.57 35.33
C MET A 188 -29.25 9.20 34.38
N ASN A 189 -28.09 8.89 34.96
CA ASN A 189 -26.86 8.46 34.28
C ASN A 189 -26.41 7.06 34.71
N LYS A 190 -26.74 6.63 35.93
CA LYS A 190 -26.45 5.29 36.46
C LYS A 190 -27.69 4.69 37.13
N PRO A 191 -27.76 3.35 37.28
CA PRO A 191 -28.90 2.68 37.90
C PRO A 191 -29.29 3.20 39.29
N GLU A 192 -28.30 3.61 40.10
CA GLU A 192 -28.50 4.10 41.47
C GLU A 192 -29.23 5.45 41.54
N ASP A 193 -29.25 6.22 40.44
CA ASP A 193 -29.96 7.52 40.37
C ASP A 193 -31.49 7.35 40.51
N MET A 194 -32.00 6.11 40.45
CA MET A 194 -33.40 5.79 40.79
C MET A 194 -33.76 6.22 42.23
N LEU A 195 -32.79 6.26 43.15
CA LEU A 195 -33.00 6.76 44.51
C LEU A 195 -33.40 8.25 44.53
N ASP A 196 -32.80 9.05 43.64
CA ASP A 196 -33.15 10.46 43.50
C ASP A 196 -34.54 10.67 42.91
N VAL A 197 -34.96 9.79 42.00
CA VAL A 197 -36.34 9.77 41.50
C VAL A 197 -37.33 9.49 42.64
N CYS A 198 -37.09 8.47 43.47
CA CYS A 198 -37.91 8.18 44.65
C CYS A 198 -37.97 9.37 45.61
N ARG A 199 -36.83 10.05 45.83
CA ARG A 199 -36.74 11.26 46.66
C ARG A 199 -37.58 12.40 46.13
N ILE A 200 -37.48 12.69 44.83
CA ILE A 200 -38.23 13.78 44.20
C ILE A 200 -39.72 13.48 44.19
N ILE A 201 -40.14 12.24 43.90
CA ILE A 201 -41.55 11.83 44.01
C ILE A 201 -42.07 12.08 45.43
N SER A 202 -41.31 11.70 46.47
CA SER A 202 -41.70 11.93 47.86
C SER A 202 -41.95 13.42 48.15
N TYR A 203 -41.01 14.30 47.80
CA TYR A 203 -41.19 15.75 47.99
C TYR A 203 -42.34 16.34 47.19
N GLN A 204 -42.57 15.84 45.98
CA GLN A 204 -43.69 16.28 45.15
C GLN A 204 -45.04 15.87 45.75
N LEU A 205 -45.17 14.63 46.25
CA LEU A 205 -46.37 14.17 46.92
C LEU A 205 -46.64 14.97 48.20
N GLU A 206 -45.61 15.26 49.01
CA GLU A 206 -45.72 16.13 50.19
C GLU A 206 -46.19 17.55 49.82
N SER A 207 -45.64 18.14 48.75
CA SER A 207 -46.03 19.47 48.27
C SER A 207 -47.49 19.55 47.79
N LEU A 208 -48.07 18.43 47.35
CA LEU A 208 -49.46 18.31 46.93
C LEU A 208 -50.41 17.94 48.09
N GLY A 209 -49.93 18.01 49.33
CA GLY A 209 -50.74 17.80 50.54
C GLY A 209 -50.85 16.34 51.00
N ILE A 210 -50.09 15.40 50.42
CA ILE A 210 -50.00 14.03 50.92
C ILE A 210 -48.96 14.00 52.05
N ASN A 211 -49.43 14.15 53.28
CA ASN A 211 -48.60 14.15 54.48
C ASN A 211 -48.47 12.75 55.09
N ASN A 212 -47.54 12.57 56.04
CA ASN A 212 -47.26 11.31 56.74
C ASN A 212 -46.75 10.16 55.85
N ILE A 213 -46.08 10.50 54.75
CA ILE A 213 -45.34 9.51 53.94
C ILE A 213 -44.20 8.96 54.80
N ARG A 214 -44.04 7.64 54.80
CA ARG A 214 -42.93 6.93 55.44
C ARG A 214 -41.78 6.77 54.45
N ASN A 215 -42.06 6.15 53.31
CA ASN A 215 -41.11 6.04 52.22
C ASN A 215 -41.81 6.00 50.86
N VAL A 216 -41.09 6.44 49.83
CA VAL A 216 -41.38 6.16 48.42
C VAL A 216 -40.33 5.17 47.93
N GLN A 217 -40.76 4.19 47.14
CA GLN A 217 -39.90 3.10 46.71
C GLN A 217 -40.18 2.65 45.29
N THR A 218 -39.15 2.11 44.64
CA THR A 218 -39.24 1.42 43.35
C THR A 218 -38.84 -0.03 43.54
N ALA A 219 -39.76 -0.95 43.33
CA ALA A 219 -39.53 -2.39 43.47
C ALA A 219 -39.37 -3.03 42.09
N ILE A 220 -38.19 -3.55 41.75
CA ILE A 220 -37.92 -4.27 40.50
C ILE A 220 -37.87 -5.77 40.80
N PHE A 221 -38.73 -6.55 40.17
CA PHE A 221 -38.91 -7.98 40.46
C PHE A 221 -38.05 -8.86 39.56
N GLU A 222 -37.29 -9.78 40.16
CA GLU A 222 -36.57 -10.86 39.47
C GLU A 222 -37.22 -12.21 39.78
N GLU A 223 -38.04 -12.71 38.85
CA GLU A 223 -38.81 -13.94 39.05
C GLU A 223 -37.93 -15.19 39.23
N SER A 224 -36.77 -15.26 38.55
CA SER A 224 -35.86 -16.40 38.61
C SER A 224 -35.27 -16.62 39.99
N ASN A 225 -34.98 -15.52 40.69
CA ASN A 225 -34.32 -15.53 42.00
C ASN A 225 -35.31 -15.35 43.15
N ARG A 226 -36.59 -15.10 42.86
CA ARG A 226 -37.66 -14.78 43.83
C ARG A 226 -37.32 -13.60 44.74
N ILE A 227 -36.56 -12.65 44.19
CA ILE A 227 -36.12 -11.44 44.88
C ILE A 227 -36.74 -10.23 44.16
N TYR A 228 -37.02 -9.16 44.89
CA TYR A 228 -37.14 -7.84 44.30
C TYR A 228 -36.11 -6.89 44.91
N THR A 229 -35.48 -6.09 44.05
CA THR A 229 -34.57 -5.01 44.45
C THR A 229 -35.37 -3.73 44.62
N ASN A 230 -35.23 -3.13 45.79
CA ASN A 230 -35.99 -1.99 46.25
C ASN A 230 -35.10 -0.75 46.31
N PHE A 231 -35.43 0.29 45.54
CA PHE A 231 -34.81 1.61 45.65
C PHE A 231 -35.70 2.50 46.51
N GLU A 232 -35.29 2.79 47.73
CA GLU A 232 -36.16 3.37 48.76
C GLU A 232 -35.65 4.74 49.22
N TYR A 233 -36.56 5.70 49.38
CA TYR A 233 -36.30 6.99 50.04
C TYR A 233 -37.26 7.20 51.20
N TYR A 234 -36.71 7.37 52.40
CA TYR A 234 -37.46 7.61 53.63
C TYR A 234 -37.47 9.10 53.97
N SER A 235 -38.64 9.74 53.92
CA SER A 235 -38.77 11.21 54.02
C SER A 235 -38.40 11.76 55.40
N LEU A 236 -38.95 11.19 56.48
CA LEU A 236 -38.66 11.63 57.86
C LEU A 236 -37.20 11.42 58.28
N HIS A 237 -36.51 10.48 57.64
CA HIS A 237 -35.10 10.18 57.94
C HIS A 237 -34.13 10.86 56.98
N ASN A 238 -34.62 11.36 55.84
CA ASN A 238 -33.83 11.83 54.71
C ASN A 238 -32.72 10.83 54.32
N LYS A 239 -33.07 9.54 54.17
CA LYS A 239 -32.15 8.45 53.85
C LYS A 239 -32.61 7.64 52.65
N THR A 240 -31.65 7.13 51.90
CA THR A 240 -31.86 6.28 50.73
C THR A 240 -31.26 4.89 50.97
N PHE A 241 -31.94 3.84 50.50
CA PHE A 241 -31.47 2.46 50.62
C PHE A 241 -31.73 1.69 49.31
N ILE A 242 -30.83 0.75 48.99
CA ILE A 242 -31.07 -0.29 47.99
C ILE A 242 -31.13 -1.61 48.74
N THR A 243 -32.27 -2.29 48.71
CA THR A 243 -32.49 -3.53 49.48
C THR A 243 -32.98 -4.66 48.58
N ASP A 244 -32.33 -5.82 48.67
CA ASP A 244 -32.82 -7.04 48.02
C ASP A 244 -33.68 -7.82 48.99
N ILE A 245 -34.92 -8.10 48.61
CA ILE A 245 -35.92 -8.78 49.45
C ILE A 245 -36.37 -10.06 48.76
N ASP A 246 -36.10 -11.20 49.38
CA ASP A 246 -36.70 -12.48 49.01
C ASP A 246 -38.18 -12.48 49.43
N TYR A 247 -39.06 -12.41 48.43
CA TYR A 247 -40.49 -12.30 48.68
C TYR A 247 -41.16 -13.64 48.99
N SER A 248 -40.42 -14.76 49.00
CA SER A 248 -40.96 -16.07 49.39
C SER A 248 -41.07 -16.26 50.90
N ILE A 249 -40.43 -15.39 51.68
CA ILE A 249 -40.26 -15.53 53.13
C ILE A 249 -41.56 -15.20 53.90
N HIS A 250 -42.43 -14.31 53.40
CA HIS A 250 -43.65 -13.90 54.10
C HIS A 250 -44.90 -13.90 53.20
N PRO A 251 -46.05 -14.47 53.64
CA PRO A 251 -47.26 -14.59 52.81
C PRO A 251 -47.75 -13.27 52.19
N LYS A 252 -47.71 -12.16 52.93
CA LYS A 252 -48.08 -10.83 52.42
C LYS A 252 -47.09 -10.26 51.40
N GLN A 253 -45.80 -10.61 51.48
CA GLN A 253 -44.80 -10.20 50.49
C GLN A 253 -44.97 -11.04 49.21
N THR A 254 -45.28 -12.33 49.35
CA THR A 254 -45.65 -13.21 48.23
C THR A 254 -46.92 -12.70 47.53
N GLU A 255 -47.93 -12.29 48.29
CA GLU A 255 -49.18 -11.72 47.78
C GLU A 255 -48.91 -10.42 47.00
N PHE A 256 -48.10 -9.52 47.57
CA PHE A 256 -47.64 -8.31 46.91
C PHE A 256 -46.88 -8.60 45.60
N ALA A 257 -45.85 -9.46 45.64
CA ALA A 257 -45.05 -9.78 44.45
C ALA A 257 -45.91 -10.41 43.35
N LYS A 258 -46.79 -11.36 43.71
CA LYS A 258 -47.77 -11.92 42.77
C LYS A 258 -48.66 -10.83 42.18
N ALA A 259 -49.21 -9.93 43.00
CA ALA A 259 -50.08 -8.87 42.51
C ALA A 259 -49.36 -7.94 41.52
N MET A 260 -48.08 -7.64 41.74
CA MET A 260 -47.29 -6.76 40.87
C MET A 260 -46.86 -7.44 39.56
N ILE A 261 -46.48 -8.73 39.61
CA ILE A 261 -46.06 -9.53 38.45
C ILE A 261 -47.25 -9.89 37.55
N THR A 262 -48.42 -10.20 38.11
CA THR A 262 -49.55 -10.80 37.36
C THR A 262 -50.08 -9.93 36.21
N SER A 263 -50.12 -8.61 36.38
CA SER A 263 -50.66 -7.72 35.34
C SER A 263 -50.02 -6.33 35.41
N PRO A 264 -49.59 -5.76 34.27
CA PRO A 264 -49.28 -4.34 34.22
C PRO A 264 -50.56 -3.56 34.56
N ASN A 265 -50.44 -2.49 35.35
CA ASN A 265 -51.53 -1.71 35.96
C ASN A 265 -52.17 -2.27 37.24
N SER A 266 -51.71 -3.41 37.78
CA SER A 266 -52.19 -3.87 39.09
C SER A 266 -51.94 -2.82 40.18
N PHE A 267 -52.94 -2.60 41.03
CA PHE A 267 -52.83 -1.75 42.20
C PHE A 267 -53.02 -2.60 43.46
N PHE A 268 -52.03 -2.60 44.35
CA PHE A 268 -52.05 -3.36 45.58
C PHE A 268 -52.01 -2.42 46.78
N THR A 269 -52.84 -2.71 47.77
CA THR A 269 -52.86 -1.99 49.04
C THR A 269 -52.82 -2.97 50.20
N ALA A 270 -52.00 -2.67 51.21
CA ALA A 270 -52.00 -3.40 52.46
C ALA A 270 -52.00 -2.40 53.62
N SER A 271 -52.76 -2.68 54.66
CA SER A 271 -52.80 -1.88 55.88
C SER A 271 -52.57 -2.81 57.06
N PHE A 272 -51.67 -2.41 57.96
CA PHE A 272 -51.35 -3.11 59.19
C PHE A 272 -51.65 -2.19 60.37
N ALA A 273 -52.41 -2.66 61.36
CA ALA A 273 -52.73 -1.90 62.57
C ALA A 273 -52.77 -2.83 63.80
N GLY A 274 -52.60 -2.28 65.00
CA GLY A 274 -52.64 -3.06 66.25
C GLY A 274 -51.61 -4.19 66.27
N GLU A 275 -52.03 -5.40 66.65
CA GLU A 275 -51.14 -6.57 66.75
C GLU A 275 -50.52 -6.99 65.40
N GLU A 276 -51.21 -6.77 64.28
CA GLU A 276 -50.67 -7.08 62.94
C GLU A 276 -49.50 -6.17 62.57
N LEU A 277 -49.52 -4.91 63.00
CA LEU A 277 -48.41 -3.96 62.78
C LEU A 277 -47.17 -4.40 63.56
N SER A 278 -47.33 -4.79 64.82
CA SER A 278 -46.24 -5.29 65.66
C SER A 278 -45.59 -6.55 65.06
N ALA A 279 -46.40 -7.49 64.57
CA ALA A 279 -45.91 -8.69 63.90
C ALA A 279 -45.18 -8.37 62.58
N TRP A 280 -45.67 -7.39 61.81
CA TRP A 280 -45.04 -6.94 60.57
C TRP A 280 -43.66 -6.28 60.82
N ILE A 281 -43.55 -5.43 61.85
CA ILE A 281 -42.28 -4.80 62.23
C ILE A 281 -41.24 -5.86 62.62
N GLU A 282 -41.63 -6.88 63.39
CA GLU A 282 -40.74 -7.97 63.78
C GLU A 282 -40.30 -8.81 62.57
N ASN A 283 -41.16 -8.97 61.57
CA ASN A 283 -40.77 -9.60 60.32
C ASN A 283 -39.77 -8.75 59.52
N GLN A 284 -39.93 -7.43 59.49
CA GLN A 284 -38.96 -6.54 58.83
C GLN A 284 -37.57 -6.65 59.47
N ARG A 285 -37.47 -6.83 60.79
CA ARG A 285 -36.19 -7.05 61.52
C ARG A 285 -35.44 -8.30 61.07
N LYS A 286 -36.11 -9.25 60.42
CA LYS A 286 -35.50 -10.49 59.86
C LYS A 286 -35.03 -10.33 58.42
N THR A 287 -35.26 -9.16 57.81
CA THR A 287 -34.88 -8.85 56.43
C THR A 287 -33.78 -7.77 56.41
N SER A 288 -33.25 -7.49 55.20
CA SER A 288 -32.31 -6.39 54.94
C SER A 288 -32.95 -5.00 54.94
N GLN A 289 -34.27 -4.89 55.19
CA GLN A 289 -35.00 -3.63 55.14
C GLN A 289 -34.62 -2.67 56.28
N PHE A 290 -34.68 -1.37 56.00
CA PHE A 290 -34.48 -0.34 57.01
C PHE A 290 -35.59 -0.36 58.07
N ILE A 291 -35.18 -0.54 59.32
CA ILE A 291 -36.08 -0.56 60.48
C ILE A 291 -36.35 0.87 60.92
N ASP A 292 -37.58 1.31 60.73
CA ASP A 292 -38.02 2.67 60.96
C ASP A 292 -38.54 2.85 62.40
N PRO A 293 -37.83 3.63 63.25
CA PRO A 293 -38.23 3.84 64.65
C PRO A 293 -39.58 4.55 64.82
N PHE A 294 -40.07 5.29 63.82
CA PHE A 294 -41.36 5.98 63.93
C PHE A 294 -42.55 5.01 63.88
N LEU A 295 -42.35 3.79 63.38
CA LEU A 295 -43.39 2.75 63.36
C LEU A 295 -43.81 2.29 64.75
N GLU A 296 -42.92 2.38 65.76
CA GLU A 296 -43.24 1.98 67.14
C GLU A 296 -44.30 2.89 67.78
N LYS A 297 -44.49 4.11 67.24
CA LYS A 297 -45.49 5.09 67.70
C LYS A 297 -46.63 5.29 66.70
N ALA A 298 -46.61 4.59 65.57
CA ALA A 298 -47.61 4.73 64.53
C ALA A 298 -48.87 3.92 64.86
N VAL A 299 -50.03 4.48 64.51
CA VAL A 299 -51.33 3.81 64.69
C VAL A 299 -51.54 2.74 63.61
N SER A 300 -50.98 2.94 62.42
CA SER A 300 -51.09 2.03 61.29
C SER A 300 -49.90 2.18 60.34
N LEU A 301 -49.65 1.17 59.52
CA LEU A 301 -48.75 1.24 58.37
C LEU A 301 -49.50 0.84 57.10
N ASN A 302 -49.55 1.74 56.14
CA ASN A 302 -50.32 1.58 54.92
C ASN A 302 -49.40 1.59 53.71
N TYR A 303 -49.46 0.54 52.90
CA TYR A 303 -48.72 0.37 51.66
C TYR A 303 -49.62 0.57 50.45
N TYR A 304 -49.07 1.23 49.43
CA TYR A 304 -49.69 1.48 48.15
C TYR A 304 -48.68 1.16 47.07
N PHE A 305 -48.99 0.23 46.19
CA PHE A 305 -48.12 -0.15 45.09
C PHE A 305 -48.87 -0.16 43.77
N HIS A 306 -48.24 0.40 42.76
CA HIS A 306 -48.78 0.46 41.41
C HIS A 306 -47.80 -0.18 40.42
N SER A 307 -48.23 -1.27 39.79
CA SER A 307 -47.43 -2.01 38.82
C SER A 307 -47.31 -1.30 37.47
N VAL A 308 -46.11 -1.36 36.92
CA VAL A 308 -45.74 -1.03 35.54
C VAL A 308 -44.97 -2.23 34.95
N GLY A 309 -45.57 -3.43 35.03
CA GLY A 309 -44.94 -4.67 34.55
C GLY A 309 -44.07 -5.32 35.62
N PRO A 310 -42.79 -5.67 35.35
CA PRO A 310 -41.89 -6.27 36.35
C PRO A 310 -41.35 -5.25 37.37
N VAL A 311 -41.92 -4.05 37.42
CA VAL A 311 -41.57 -3.00 38.36
C VAL A 311 -42.83 -2.40 39.00
N ALA A 312 -42.73 -1.95 40.24
CA ALA A 312 -43.80 -1.23 40.92
C ALA A 312 -43.32 0.07 41.58
N LEU A 313 -44.09 1.14 41.38
CA LEU A 313 -43.99 2.34 42.21
C LEU A 313 -44.72 2.08 43.52
N GLY A 314 -43.99 2.12 44.62
CA GLY A 314 -44.49 1.93 45.97
C GLY A 314 -44.43 3.19 46.82
N MET A 315 -45.35 3.29 47.77
CA MET A 315 -45.29 4.24 48.86
C MET A 315 -45.83 3.57 50.13
N SER A 316 -45.25 3.90 51.27
CA SER A 316 -45.85 3.60 52.57
C SER A 316 -46.11 4.86 53.40
N SER A 317 -47.08 4.82 54.30
CA SER A 317 -47.49 5.96 55.13
C SER A 317 -47.97 5.53 56.52
N TYR A 318 -47.83 6.42 57.50
CA TYR A 318 -48.21 6.16 58.90
C TYR A 318 -49.72 6.30 59.16
N SER A 319 -50.47 6.82 58.19
CA SER A 319 -51.93 6.98 58.23
C SER A 319 -52.53 6.71 56.84
N PRO A 320 -53.75 6.14 56.73
CA PRO A 320 -54.36 5.88 55.44
C PRO A 320 -54.50 7.15 54.59
N LEU A 321 -54.21 7.06 53.30
CA LEU A 321 -54.42 8.15 52.35
C LEU A 321 -55.92 8.45 52.17
N SER A 322 -56.23 9.74 51.98
CA SER A 322 -57.56 10.16 51.53
C SER A 322 -57.83 9.67 50.09
N PRO A 323 -59.11 9.55 49.66
CA PRO A 323 -59.43 9.19 48.28
C PRO A 323 -58.78 10.11 47.23
N GLU A 324 -58.67 11.41 47.54
CA GLU A 324 -58.00 12.37 46.66
C GLU A 324 -56.48 12.18 46.64
N GLY A 325 -55.85 11.95 47.80
CA GLY A 325 -54.42 11.63 47.87
C GLY A 325 -54.07 10.34 47.11
N LEU A 326 -54.95 9.34 47.15
CA LEU A 326 -54.81 8.10 46.38
C LEU A 326 -54.89 8.36 44.86
N LYS A 327 -55.79 9.26 44.44
CA LYS A 327 -55.93 9.66 43.04
C LYS A 327 -54.68 10.40 42.55
N ILE A 328 -54.12 11.30 43.36
CA ILE A 328 -52.87 12.00 43.08
C ILE A 328 -51.71 11.00 42.96
N PHE A 329 -51.51 10.10 43.93
CA PHE A 329 -50.44 9.09 43.87
C PHE A 329 -50.51 8.22 42.60
N LYS A 330 -51.72 7.81 42.19
CA LYS A 330 -51.91 7.04 40.95
C LYS A 330 -51.46 7.79 39.69
N ARG A 331 -51.48 9.14 39.67
CA ARG A 331 -50.99 9.91 38.51
C ARG A 331 -49.47 9.85 38.35
N PHE A 332 -48.71 9.66 39.42
CA PHE A 332 -47.24 9.55 39.37
C PHE A 332 -46.77 8.28 38.69
N ARG A 333 -47.63 7.27 38.55
CA ARG A 333 -47.32 6.00 37.89
C ARG A 333 -46.88 6.17 36.43
N ASN A 334 -47.58 6.99 35.65
CA ASN A 334 -47.26 7.18 34.23
C ASN A 334 -45.91 7.89 34.03
N VAL A 335 -45.52 8.74 34.98
CA VAL A 335 -44.19 9.38 34.95
C VAL A 335 -43.12 8.42 35.43
N PHE A 336 -43.42 7.60 36.42
CA PHE A 336 -42.53 6.56 36.91
C PHE A 336 -42.16 5.51 35.84
N GLU A 337 -43.10 5.16 34.95
CA GLU A 337 -42.82 4.29 33.80
C GLU A 337 -41.64 4.80 32.95
N LEU A 338 -41.52 6.13 32.77
CA LEU A 338 -40.40 6.74 32.07
C LEU A 338 -39.07 6.53 32.82
N SER A 339 -39.08 6.64 34.16
CA SER A 339 -37.90 6.39 35.00
C SER A 339 -37.41 4.96 34.90
N TYR A 340 -38.32 3.98 34.90
CA TYR A 340 -37.94 2.58 34.74
C TYR A 340 -37.42 2.27 33.34
N LYS A 341 -38.04 2.84 32.29
CA LYS A 341 -37.51 2.71 30.93
C LYS A 341 -36.09 3.27 30.84
N ARG A 342 -35.83 4.44 31.44
CA ARG A 342 -34.48 5.03 31.48
C ARG A 342 -33.49 4.16 32.24
N PHE A 343 -33.89 3.55 33.34
CA PHE A 343 -33.08 2.58 34.08
C PHE A 343 -32.68 1.37 33.20
N GLN A 344 -33.63 0.82 32.44
CA GLN A 344 -33.37 -0.28 31.51
C GLN A 344 -32.42 0.17 30.39
N ASP A 345 -32.65 1.34 29.80
CA ASP A 345 -31.78 1.91 28.75
C ASP A 345 -30.33 2.05 29.25
N ILE A 346 -30.14 2.51 30.50
CA ILE A 346 -28.81 2.64 31.12
C ILE A 346 -28.17 1.27 31.33
N LYS A 347 -28.89 0.30 31.92
CA LYS A 347 -28.38 -1.07 32.12
C LYS A 347 -27.99 -1.74 30.80
N GLN A 348 -28.81 -1.55 29.76
CA GLN A 348 -28.52 -2.05 28.43
C GLN A 348 -27.30 -1.34 27.82
N ALA A 349 -27.19 -0.02 27.97
CA ALA A 349 -26.03 0.75 27.50
C ALA A 349 -24.73 0.34 28.21
N GLU A 350 -24.76 0.07 29.51
CA GLU A 350 -23.61 -0.46 30.27
C GLU A 350 -23.19 -1.84 29.76
N ALA A 351 -24.15 -2.76 29.55
CA ALA A 351 -23.88 -4.09 29.00
C ALA A 351 -23.32 -4.02 27.57
N LEU A 352 -23.88 -3.17 26.71
CA LEU A 352 -23.37 -2.93 25.35
C LEU A 352 -21.97 -2.32 25.36
N ALA A 353 -21.70 -1.36 26.24
CA ALA A 353 -20.37 -0.76 26.38
C ALA A 353 -19.34 -1.80 26.83
N ARG A 354 -19.70 -2.66 27.78
CA ARG A 354 -18.86 -3.77 28.23
C ARG A 354 -18.56 -4.77 27.11
N GLU A 355 -19.59 -5.15 26.35
CA GLU A 355 -19.43 -6.06 25.20
C GLU A 355 -18.56 -5.42 24.09
N ALA A 356 -18.74 -4.13 23.82
CA ALA A 356 -17.91 -3.38 22.87
C ALA A 356 -16.44 -3.31 23.31
N GLN A 357 -16.16 -3.19 24.61
CA GLN A 357 -14.80 -3.26 25.14
C GLN A 357 -14.17 -4.65 24.93
N ILE A 358 -14.94 -5.73 25.10
CA ILE A 358 -14.48 -7.11 24.88
C ILE A 358 -14.15 -7.32 23.40
N GLU A 359 -15.04 -6.93 22.48
CA GLU A 359 -14.78 -7.04 21.03
C GLU A 359 -13.59 -6.18 20.59
N ALA A 360 -13.46 -4.94 21.11
CA ALA A 360 -12.30 -4.11 20.81
C ALA A 360 -10.97 -4.72 21.27
N ALA A 361 -10.98 -5.44 22.40
CA ALA A 361 -9.80 -6.16 22.89
C ALA A 361 -9.48 -7.39 22.05
N LEU A 362 -10.48 -8.19 21.68
CA LEU A 362 -10.34 -9.34 20.77
C LEU A 362 -9.77 -8.88 19.42
N GLU A 363 -10.28 -7.78 18.87
CA GLU A 363 -9.84 -7.25 17.58
C GLU A 363 -8.40 -6.75 17.61
N LYS A 364 -7.94 -6.14 18.72
CA LYS A 364 -6.52 -5.78 18.89
C LYS A 364 -5.61 -7.01 18.87
N VAL A 365 -6.03 -8.13 19.45
CA VAL A 365 -5.25 -9.38 19.40
C VAL A 365 -5.28 -9.98 17.99
N ARG A 366 -6.45 -10.01 17.32
CA ARG A 366 -6.56 -10.44 15.91
C ARG A 366 -5.67 -9.59 14.98
N SER A 367 -5.69 -8.28 15.15
CA SER A 367 -4.86 -7.35 14.38
C SER A 367 -3.36 -7.63 14.59
N SER A 368 -2.94 -7.91 15.83
CA SER A 368 -1.56 -8.32 16.12
C SER A 368 -1.17 -9.63 15.42
N ALA A 369 -2.10 -10.59 15.32
CA ALA A 369 -1.88 -11.85 14.61
C ALA A 369 -1.83 -11.67 13.09
N LEU A 370 -2.72 -10.84 12.53
CA LEU A 370 -2.73 -10.50 11.10
C LEU A 370 -1.47 -9.73 10.68
N GLY A 371 -0.95 -8.89 11.56
CA GLY A 371 0.25 -8.08 11.34
C GLY A 371 1.57 -8.86 11.39
N MET A 372 1.55 -10.15 11.68
CA MET A 372 2.76 -10.96 11.75
C MET A 372 3.44 -11.05 10.38
N SER A 373 4.74 -10.74 10.34
CA SER A 373 5.58 -10.77 9.13
C SER A 373 6.45 -12.03 9.02
N ASN A 374 6.78 -12.64 10.15
CA ASN A 374 7.58 -13.85 10.24
C ASN A 374 7.09 -14.74 11.40
N SER A 375 7.51 -16.00 11.40
CA SER A 375 7.05 -17.00 12.36
C SER A 375 7.47 -16.69 13.83
N GLN A 376 8.52 -15.88 14.06
CA GLN A 376 9.00 -15.56 15.41
C GLN A 376 8.08 -14.56 16.15
N GLU A 377 7.26 -13.79 15.43
CA GLU A 377 6.41 -12.73 16.00
C GLU A 377 5.17 -13.25 16.74
N VAL A 378 4.90 -14.56 16.71
CA VAL A 378 3.74 -15.15 17.38
C VAL A 378 3.77 -14.96 18.92
N GLY A 379 4.97 -14.78 19.49
CA GLY A 379 5.13 -14.41 20.90
C GLY A 379 4.47 -13.07 21.24
N ASN A 380 4.54 -12.09 20.34
CA ASN A 380 3.94 -10.77 20.52
C ASN A 380 2.41 -10.85 20.62
N VAL A 381 1.80 -11.81 19.92
CA VAL A 381 0.35 -12.07 20.02
C VAL A 381 -0.01 -12.58 21.42
N THR A 382 0.83 -13.44 21.99
CA THR A 382 0.67 -13.95 23.36
C THR A 382 0.80 -12.83 24.39
N ASP A 383 1.77 -11.92 24.22
CA ASP A 383 1.91 -10.73 25.07
C ASP A 383 0.72 -9.78 24.93
N LYS A 384 0.25 -9.56 23.70
CA LYS A 384 -0.90 -8.69 23.43
C LYS A 384 -2.17 -9.25 24.07
N PHE A 385 -2.37 -10.55 23.99
CA PHE A 385 -3.44 -11.25 24.69
C PHE A 385 -3.40 -10.98 26.19
N PHE A 386 -2.26 -11.23 26.83
CA PHE A 386 -2.12 -11.10 28.28
C PHE A 386 -2.52 -9.69 28.73
N ASN A 387 -2.01 -8.69 28.02
CA ASN A 387 -2.28 -7.29 28.32
C ASN A 387 -3.74 -6.89 28.11
N GLU A 388 -4.40 -7.33 27.03
CA GLU A 388 -5.79 -6.95 26.77
C GLU A 388 -6.77 -7.75 27.64
N PHE A 389 -6.50 -9.01 27.95
CA PHE A 389 -7.34 -9.80 28.87
C PHE A 389 -7.27 -9.28 30.30
N THR A 390 -6.07 -8.92 30.78
CA THR A 390 -5.89 -8.34 32.13
C THR A 390 -6.58 -6.98 32.28
N LYS A 391 -6.80 -6.22 31.19
CA LYS A 391 -7.58 -4.96 31.22
C LYS A 391 -9.09 -5.21 31.34
N LEU A 392 -9.58 -6.36 30.89
CA LEU A 392 -10.99 -6.68 30.89
C LEU A 392 -11.42 -7.43 32.14
N SER A 393 -10.59 -8.34 32.67
CA SER A 393 -10.97 -9.34 33.66
C SER A 393 -9.98 -9.38 34.85
N VAL A 394 -10.05 -10.44 35.66
CA VAL A 394 -9.26 -10.79 36.85
C VAL A 394 -7.76 -10.60 36.64
N ASP A 395 -7.05 -10.33 37.75
CA ASP A 395 -5.58 -10.39 37.89
C ASP A 395 -4.99 -11.73 37.39
N LEU A 396 -4.68 -11.82 36.10
CA LEU A 396 -3.86 -12.89 35.53
C LEU A 396 -2.41 -12.73 36.00
N ILE A 397 -1.81 -13.83 36.44
CA ILE A 397 -0.38 -13.93 36.76
C ILE A 397 0.42 -14.23 35.48
N GLY A 398 -0.17 -14.99 34.56
CA GLY A 398 0.45 -15.34 33.30
C GLY A 398 -0.48 -16.05 32.35
N CYS A 399 -0.17 -15.96 31.06
CA CYS A 399 -0.75 -16.82 30.04
C CYS A 399 0.35 -17.54 29.26
N SER A 400 -0.04 -18.64 28.64
CA SER A 400 0.85 -19.40 27.79
C SER A 400 0.08 -20.07 26.67
N MET A 401 0.53 -19.87 25.44
CA MET A 401 0.02 -20.58 24.28
C MET A 401 0.87 -21.83 24.07
N VAL A 402 0.23 -23.01 24.12
CA VAL A 402 0.89 -24.28 23.89
C VAL A 402 0.37 -24.89 22.61
N VAL A 403 1.28 -25.21 21.71
CA VAL A 403 1.03 -25.89 20.45
C VAL A 403 1.66 -27.27 20.52
N ILE A 404 0.94 -28.26 19.98
CA ILE A 404 1.37 -29.64 19.93
C ILE A 404 1.26 -30.14 18.49
N ASP A 405 2.38 -30.56 17.93
CA ASP A 405 2.44 -31.33 16.70
C ASP A 405 2.74 -32.80 17.05
N GLU A 406 1.69 -33.61 17.08
CA GLU A 406 1.82 -35.03 17.42
C GLU A 406 2.55 -35.86 16.36
N LYS A 407 2.54 -35.41 15.09
CA LYS A 407 3.20 -36.13 13.98
C LYS A 407 4.71 -35.97 14.06
N GLU A 408 5.15 -34.75 14.33
CA GLU A 408 6.56 -34.39 14.45
C GLU A 408 7.09 -34.59 15.89
N ASP A 409 6.23 -34.98 16.84
CA ASP A 409 6.53 -35.15 18.26
C ASP A 409 7.06 -33.86 18.94
N ILE A 410 6.51 -32.71 18.54
CA ILE A 410 6.96 -31.38 18.98
C ILE A 410 5.90 -30.74 19.88
N MET A 411 6.36 -30.12 20.98
CA MET A 411 5.57 -29.19 21.76
C MET A 411 6.27 -27.82 21.79
N GLU A 412 5.55 -26.78 21.37
CA GLU A 412 6.01 -25.39 21.33
C GLU A 412 5.17 -24.53 22.27
N LEU A 413 5.83 -23.61 22.97
CA LEU A 413 5.25 -22.85 24.06
C LEU A 413 5.69 -21.40 23.98
N TRP A 414 4.71 -20.48 23.93
CA TRP A 414 4.93 -19.04 24.05
C TRP A 414 4.29 -18.54 25.33
N ARG A 415 4.98 -17.65 26.06
CA ARG A 415 4.53 -17.20 27.38
C ARG A 415 4.54 -15.69 27.51
N ALA A 416 3.53 -15.18 28.21
CA ALA A 416 3.47 -13.80 28.67
C ALA A 416 3.13 -13.79 30.18
N ARG A 417 3.83 -12.98 30.98
CA ARG A 417 3.62 -12.87 32.44
C ARG A 417 3.82 -11.47 32.95
N SER A 418 3.21 -11.15 34.09
CA SER A 418 3.55 -9.96 34.87
C SER A 418 4.88 -10.14 35.59
N ASN A 419 5.84 -9.24 35.33
CA ASN A 419 7.00 -8.97 36.20
C ASN A 419 8.05 -10.09 36.42
N VAL A 420 8.24 -11.03 35.49
CA VAL A 420 9.41 -11.95 35.49
C VAL A 420 9.95 -12.14 34.08
N VAL A 421 11.27 -12.02 33.91
CA VAL A 421 11.98 -12.38 32.67
C VAL A 421 12.22 -13.90 32.67
N ILE A 422 11.45 -14.61 31.86
CA ILE A 422 11.69 -16.02 31.48
C ILE A 422 11.76 -16.04 29.95
N LYS A 423 12.35 -17.09 29.38
CA LYS A 423 12.37 -17.29 27.93
C LYS A 423 10.94 -17.17 27.35
N PRO A 424 10.71 -16.26 26.38
CA PRO A 424 9.39 -16.02 25.81
C PRO A 424 8.90 -17.18 24.92
N PHE A 425 9.83 -18.03 24.47
CA PHE A 425 9.58 -19.19 23.64
C PHE A 425 10.40 -20.39 24.11
N GLU A 426 9.77 -21.57 24.11
CA GLU A 426 10.40 -22.84 24.43
C GLU A 426 9.87 -23.96 23.54
N ARG A 427 10.73 -24.96 23.28
CA ARG A 427 10.39 -26.15 22.50
C ARG A 427 10.86 -27.40 23.23
N SER A 428 10.00 -28.41 23.31
CA SER A 428 10.31 -29.72 23.91
C SER A 428 9.73 -30.87 23.08
N VAL A 429 10.16 -32.09 23.37
CA VAL A 429 9.59 -33.31 22.76
C VAL A 429 8.25 -33.60 23.44
N PHE A 430 7.18 -33.73 22.66
CA PHE A 430 5.82 -33.87 23.20
C PHE A 430 5.68 -35.12 24.08
N LYS A 431 6.09 -36.29 23.60
CA LYS A 431 6.02 -37.54 24.37
C LYS A 431 6.80 -37.48 25.68
N ASP A 432 7.99 -36.87 25.69
CA ASP A 432 8.79 -36.77 26.92
C ASP A 432 8.16 -35.80 27.91
N SER A 433 7.59 -34.70 27.42
CA SER A 433 6.80 -33.75 28.22
C SER A 433 5.61 -34.45 28.91
N MET A 434 4.91 -35.33 28.18
CA MET A 434 3.79 -36.11 28.74
C MET A 434 4.26 -37.15 29.76
N LYS A 435 5.41 -37.81 29.55
CA LYS A 435 6.01 -38.73 30.55
C LYS A 435 6.37 -38.00 31.85
N LEU A 436 6.98 -36.81 31.73
CA LEU A 436 7.33 -35.94 32.85
C LEU A 436 6.10 -35.54 33.65
N LEU A 437 5.04 -35.07 32.97
CA LEU A 437 3.78 -34.72 33.62
C LEU A 437 3.13 -35.93 34.31
N LYS A 438 3.12 -37.10 33.68
CA LYS A 438 2.62 -38.35 34.28
C LYS A 438 3.39 -38.76 35.53
N ARG A 439 4.72 -38.58 35.54
CA ARG A 439 5.58 -38.89 36.69
C ARG A 439 5.32 -37.95 37.86
N ASN A 440 5.27 -36.65 37.60
CA ASN A 440 5.28 -35.64 38.64
C ASN A 440 3.87 -35.26 39.13
N MET A 441 2.83 -35.48 38.31
CA MET A 441 1.42 -35.20 38.60
C MET A 441 0.50 -36.40 38.24
N PRO A 442 0.71 -37.59 38.81
CA PRO A 442 0.06 -38.83 38.37
C PRO A 442 -1.46 -38.85 38.53
N GLU A 443 -2.01 -38.16 39.53
CA GLU A 443 -3.47 -38.09 39.77
C GLU A 443 -4.19 -37.12 38.82
N TRP A 444 -3.49 -36.08 38.36
CA TRP A 444 -4.05 -35.08 37.46
C TRP A 444 -3.85 -35.46 35.99
N PHE A 445 -2.75 -36.15 35.67
CA PHE A 445 -2.38 -36.51 34.30
C PHE A 445 -3.51 -37.18 33.50
N PRO A 446 -4.25 -38.18 34.00
CA PRO A 446 -5.32 -38.82 33.22
C PRO A 446 -6.43 -37.84 32.82
N LYS A 447 -6.78 -36.89 33.70
CA LYS A 447 -7.80 -35.87 33.43
C LYS A 447 -7.31 -34.87 32.38
N PHE A 448 -6.06 -34.40 32.51
CA PHE A 448 -5.47 -33.48 31.55
C PHE A 448 -5.23 -34.11 30.18
N TYR A 449 -4.65 -35.31 30.14
CA TYR A 449 -4.35 -36.00 28.89
C TYR A 449 -5.63 -36.42 28.17
N GLY A 450 -6.64 -36.91 28.91
CA GLY A 450 -7.97 -37.16 28.35
C GLY A 450 -8.58 -35.89 27.74
N ALA A 451 -8.57 -34.78 28.48
CA ALA A 451 -9.05 -33.49 28.00
C ALA A 451 -8.29 -32.96 26.77
N LEU A 452 -6.97 -33.20 26.71
CA LEU A 452 -6.12 -32.84 25.58
C LEU A 452 -6.45 -33.65 24.33
N VAL A 453 -6.65 -34.97 24.48
CA VAL A 453 -6.98 -35.87 23.37
C VAL A 453 -8.40 -35.63 22.87
N GLU A 454 -9.36 -35.49 23.78
CA GLU A 454 -10.77 -35.23 23.46
C GLU A 454 -11.03 -33.79 23.03
N ARG A 455 -10.04 -32.90 23.22
CA ARG A 455 -10.17 -31.44 23.04
C ARG A 455 -11.35 -30.89 23.86
N SER A 456 -11.53 -31.41 25.08
CA SER A 456 -12.61 -31.02 25.97
C SER A 456 -12.41 -29.57 26.40
N GLY A 457 -13.25 -28.65 25.92
CA GLY A 457 -12.93 -27.22 25.78
C GLY A 457 -12.44 -26.44 27.01
N TYR A 458 -12.49 -26.98 28.24
CA TYR A 458 -11.90 -26.35 29.42
C TYR A 458 -11.62 -27.35 30.57
N LEU A 459 -10.47 -27.22 31.22
CA LEU A 459 -10.11 -27.91 32.46
C LEU A 459 -9.45 -26.93 33.43
N VAL A 460 -9.68 -27.09 34.72
CA VAL A 460 -9.01 -26.29 35.76
C VAL A 460 -8.31 -27.18 36.78
N LYS A 461 -7.14 -26.73 37.23
CA LYS A 461 -6.40 -27.30 38.34
C LYS A 461 -6.16 -26.20 39.37
N GLU A 462 -6.90 -26.26 40.46
CA GLU A 462 -6.58 -25.50 41.67
C GLU A 462 -5.33 -26.13 42.30
N MET A 463 -4.30 -25.30 42.51
CA MET A 463 -3.02 -25.70 43.07
C MET A 463 -3.15 -25.69 44.59
N VAL A 464 -3.21 -26.88 45.20
CA VAL A 464 -3.36 -27.04 46.66
C VAL A 464 -2.06 -27.63 47.22
N GLU A 465 -1.68 -27.25 48.45
CA GLU A 465 -0.48 -27.78 49.14
C GLU A 465 0.82 -27.67 48.30
N ASN A 466 1.47 -28.81 48.00
CA ASN A 466 2.75 -28.89 47.29
C ASN A 466 2.59 -28.94 45.75
N ASP A 467 1.37 -28.83 45.22
CA ASP A 467 1.10 -28.92 43.77
C ASP A 467 1.86 -27.84 42.97
N ARG A 468 1.98 -26.63 43.52
CA ARG A 468 2.73 -25.54 42.89
C ARG A 468 4.21 -25.89 42.70
N GLU A 469 4.84 -26.48 43.72
CA GLU A 469 6.23 -26.92 43.64
C GLU A 469 6.40 -28.09 42.65
N ARG A 470 5.48 -29.06 42.65
CA ARG A 470 5.49 -30.17 41.68
C ARG A 470 5.33 -29.68 40.25
N PHE A 471 4.42 -28.74 40.01
CA PHE A 471 4.22 -28.14 38.69
C PHE A 471 5.48 -27.40 38.21
N LEU A 472 6.08 -26.57 39.06
CA LEU A 472 7.31 -25.84 38.74
C LEU A 472 8.53 -26.77 38.57
N ASN A 473 8.64 -27.83 39.37
CA ASN A 473 9.68 -28.86 39.21
C ASN A 473 9.55 -29.55 37.85
N THR A 474 8.33 -29.87 37.44
CA THR A 474 8.06 -30.49 36.14
C THR A 474 8.49 -29.59 35.00
N MET A 475 8.14 -28.31 35.06
CA MET A 475 8.57 -27.35 34.04
C MET A 475 10.08 -27.12 34.04
N ALA A 476 10.71 -27.07 35.22
CA ALA A 476 12.15 -26.89 35.34
C ALA A 476 12.94 -28.07 34.73
N GLU A 477 12.49 -29.30 34.94
CA GLU A 477 13.08 -30.49 34.31
C GLU A 477 12.81 -30.54 32.80
N GLN A 478 11.64 -30.10 32.37
CA GLN A 478 11.26 -30.11 30.96
C GLN A 478 12.05 -29.10 30.11
N TYR A 479 12.34 -27.93 30.66
CA TYR A 479 12.95 -26.81 29.94
C TYR A 479 14.35 -26.41 30.45
N ASN A 480 14.94 -27.21 31.34
CA ASN A 480 16.25 -26.99 31.96
C ASN A 480 16.38 -25.62 32.66
N TYR A 481 15.46 -25.31 33.57
CA TYR A 481 15.56 -24.09 34.38
C TYR A 481 16.66 -24.17 35.42
N THR A 482 17.37 -23.04 35.56
CA THR A 482 18.30 -22.80 36.65
C THR A 482 17.55 -22.72 37.99
N ASN A 483 18.27 -22.97 39.09
CA ASN A 483 17.70 -22.82 40.43
C ASN A 483 17.23 -21.38 40.70
N GLU A 484 17.87 -20.37 40.10
CA GLU A 484 17.49 -18.97 40.26
C GLU A 484 16.16 -18.64 39.57
N GLU A 485 15.95 -19.12 38.34
CA GLU A 485 14.67 -18.98 37.61
C GLU A 485 13.52 -19.63 38.37
N LYS A 486 13.79 -20.78 38.99
CA LYS A 486 12.82 -21.53 39.78
C LYS A 486 12.39 -20.80 41.06
N ILE A 487 13.32 -20.14 41.74
CA ILE A 487 13.03 -19.32 42.94
C ILE A 487 12.18 -18.10 42.55
N LYS A 488 12.57 -17.37 41.50
CA LYS A 488 11.80 -16.22 40.99
C LYS A 488 10.37 -16.61 40.60
N LEU A 489 10.19 -17.79 39.99
CA LEU A 489 8.88 -18.34 39.65
C LEU A 489 8.00 -18.64 40.88
N LEU A 490 8.59 -19.12 41.97
CA LEU A 490 7.90 -19.39 43.24
C LEU A 490 7.49 -18.11 43.99
N GLU A 491 8.28 -17.04 43.87
CA GLU A 491 7.99 -15.74 44.50
C GLU A 491 6.77 -15.04 43.87
N VAL A 492 6.60 -15.18 42.54
CA VAL A 492 5.54 -14.48 41.79
C VAL A 492 4.23 -15.28 41.70
N MET A 493 4.25 -16.60 41.95
CA MET A 493 3.04 -17.41 42.04
C MET A 493 2.50 -17.45 43.49
N PRO A 494 1.36 -16.83 43.81
CA PRO A 494 0.76 -16.90 45.15
C PRO A 494 0.44 -18.34 45.60
N LYS A 495 0.21 -18.53 46.91
CA LYS A 495 -0.07 -19.86 47.49
C LYS A 495 -1.38 -20.47 46.96
N ASN A 496 -2.39 -19.63 46.75
CA ASN A 496 -3.65 -20.04 46.14
C ASN A 496 -3.57 -19.61 44.68
N THR A 497 -3.40 -20.56 43.76
CA THR A 497 -3.40 -20.30 42.31
C THR A 497 -4.22 -21.35 41.59
N ALA A 498 -4.84 -20.95 40.49
CA ALA A 498 -5.55 -21.86 39.60
C ALA A 498 -4.88 -21.84 38.22
N ALA A 499 -4.64 -23.03 37.67
CA ALA A 499 -4.22 -23.20 36.29
C ALA A 499 -5.42 -23.64 35.44
N HIS A 500 -5.78 -22.78 34.51
CA HIS A 500 -6.90 -22.93 33.60
C HIS A 500 -6.37 -23.34 32.23
N PHE A 501 -6.89 -24.43 31.67
CA PHE A 501 -6.48 -24.99 30.38
C PHE A 501 -7.68 -24.96 29.44
N ILE A 502 -7.60 -24.13 28.40
CA ILE A 502 -8.62 -24.04 27.36
C ILE A 502 -8.08 -24.77 26.14
N PHE A 503 -8.64 -25.94 25.86
CA PHE A 503 -8.14 -26.80 24.79
C PHE A 503 -8.64 -26.30 23.44
N ILE A 504 -7.71 -26.20 22.50
CA ILE A 504 -7.94 -25.73 21.14
C ILE A 504 -7.46 -26.79 20.15
N LYS A 505 -7.79 -26.64 18.86
CA LYS A 505 -7.53 -27.68 17.83
C LYS A 505 -6.07 -28.14 17.77
N ILE A 506 -5.16 -27.24 18.11
CA ILE A 506 -3.72 -27.32 17.87
C ILE A 506 -2.91 -27.46 19.16
N GLY A 507 -3.58 -27.50 20.32
CA GLY A 507 -2.94 -27.48 21.64
C GLY A 507 -3.87 -26.93 22.70
N TYR A 508 -3.39 -26.03 23.54
CA TYR A 508 -4.20 -25.40 24.59
C TYR A 508 -3.65 -24.02 25.01
N LEU A 509 -4.54 -23.16 25.45
CA LEU A 509 -4.21 -21.93 26.15
C LEU A 509 -4.19 -22.21 27.66
N ALA A 510 -3.05 -21.97 28.31
CA ALA A 510 -2.91 -22.07 29.76
C ALA A 510 -2.95 -20.68 30.38
N LEU A 511 -3.86 -20.45 31.31
CA LEU A 511 -3.99 -19.21 32.08
C LEU A 511 -3.74 -19.50 33.56
N ILE A 512 -2.93 -18.67 34.20
CA ILE A 512 -2.63 -18.77 35.62
C ILE A 512 -3.22 -17.56 36.32
N SER A 513 -4.14 -17.79 37.26
CA SER A 513 -4.81 -16.74 38.04
C SER A 513 -4.69 -17.03 39.55
N LYS A 514 -4.94 -16.01 40.37
CA LYS A 514 -4.96 -16.13 41.84
C LYS A 514 -6.10 -17.05 42.30
N GLU A 515 -7.27 -16.90 41.69
CA GLU A 515 -8.46 -17.69 42.02
C GLU A 515 -9.08 -18.27 40.75
N LYS A 516 -10.00 -19.21 40.93
CA LYS A 516 -10.75 -19.80 39.83
C LYS A 516 -11.55 -18.72 39.11
N LEU A 517 -11.34 -18.58 37.80
CA LEU A 517 -12.11 -17.68 36.93
C LEU A 517 -13.63 -17.92 37.07
N SER A 518 -14.39 -16.82 37.08
CA SER A 518 -15.86 -16.86 37.02
C SER A 518 -16.36 -17.39 35.67
N GLU A 519 -17.62 -17.81 35.56
CA GLU A 519 -18.19 -18.25 34.27
C GLU A 519 -18.14 -17.15 33.20
N ASP A 520 -18.33 -15.88 33.60
CA ASP A 520 -18.23 -14.74 32.68
C ASP A 520 -16.80 -14.56 32.16
N ASP A 521 -15.80 -14.65 33.05
CA ASP A 521 -14.38 -14.54 32.67
C ASP A 521 -13.94 -15.72 31.80
N LEU A 522 -14.46 -16.92 32.07
CA LEU A 522 -14.23 -18.11 31.26
C LEU A 522 -14.84 -17.98 29.87
N SER A 523 -16.04 -17.41 29.75
CA SER A 523 -16.67 -17.10 28.47
C SER A 523 -15.81 -16.15 27.64
N ILE A 524 -15.28 -15.09 28.26
CA ILE A 524 -14.34 -14.16 27.61
C ILE A 524 -13.07 -14.91 27.19
N ALA A 525 -12.46 -15.72 28.07
CA ALA A 525 -11.23 -16.45 27.79
C ALA A 525 -11.37 -17.44 26.62
N ARG A 526 -12.55 -18.06 26.45
CA ARG A 526 -12.84 -18.94 25.31
C ARG A 526 -12.87 -18.19 23.98
N ARG A 527 -13.52 -17.02 23.91
CA ARG A 527 -13.53 -16.16 22.70
C ARG A 527 -12.12 -15.76 22.29
N PHE A 528 -11.29 -15.50 23.29
CA PHE A 528 -9.90 -15.17 23.18
C PHE A 528 -9.04 -16.36 22.71
N ALA A 529 -9.37 -17.59 23.14
CA ALA A 529 -8.77 -18.82 22.62
C ALA A 529 -9.11 -19.08 21.14
N ASP A 530 -10.28 -18.67 20.65
CA ASP A 530 -10.62 -18.75 19.23
C ASP A 530 -9.75 -17.84 18.35
N VAL A 531 -9.39 -16.65 18.86
CA VAL A 531 -8.43 -15.75 18.19
C VAL A 531 -7.04 -16.40 18.08
N PHE A 532 -6.65 -17.21 19.07
CA PHE A 532 -5.38 -17.95 19.00
C PHE A 532 -5.37 -19.06 17.96
N ASN A 533 -6.49 -19.78 17.76
CA ASN A 533 -6.58 -20.73 16.64
C ASN A 533 -6.26 -20.04 15.31
N PHE A 534 -6.81 -18.84 15.11
CA PHE A 534 -6.53 -18.03 13.92
C PHE A 534 -5.07 -17.60 13.84
N ALA A 535 -4.50 -17.06 14.93
CA ALA A 535 -3.12 -16.61 14.97
C ALA A 535 -2.11 -17.73 14.66
N TYR A 536 -2.38 -18.94 15.14
CA TYR A 536 -1.54 -20.08 14.85
C TYR A 536 -1.69 -20.60 13.41
N THR A 537 -2.91 -20.63 12.86
CA THR A 537 -3.08 -20.94 11.42
C THR A 537 -2.23 -19.98 10.59
N ARG A 538 -2.26 -18.67 10.92
CA ARG A 538 -1.41 -17.68 10.28
C ARG A 538 0.09 -17.95 10.48
N PHE A 539 0.51 -18.33 11.67
CA PHE A 539 1.89 -18.76 11.94
C PHE A 539 2.32 -19.94 11.05
N LEU A 540 1.48 -20.98 10.92
CA LEU A 540 1.76 -22.12 10.05
C LEU A 540 1.83 -21.72 8.59
N ASP A 541 0.92 -20.88 8.12
CA ASP A 541 0.93 -20.35 6.76
C ASP A 541 2.23 -19.59 6.48
N ILE A 542 2.67 -18.74 7.42
CA ILE A 542 3.94 -18.01 7.33
C ILE A 542 5.13 -18.97 7.34
N LYS A 543 5.17 -19.96 8.24
CA LYS A 543 6.25 -20.96 8.29
C LYS A 543 6.34 -21.76 6.99
N ASN A 544 5.22 -22.16 6.43
CA ASN A 544 5.15 -22.82 5.13
C ASN A 544 5.63 -21.89 4.00
N ALA A 545 5.22 -20.62 4.03
CA ALA A 545 5.67 -19.62 3.07
C ALA A 545 7.18 -19.33 3.17
N GLU A 546 7.76 -19.30 4.38
CA GLU A 546 9.20 -19.15 4.61
C GLU A 546 9.98 -20.34 4.02
N VAL A 547 9.51 -21.57 4.24
CA VAL A 547 10.10 -22.77 3.64
C VAL A 547 10.00 -22.75 2.11
N GLN A 548 8.84 -22.37 1.56
CA GLN A 548 8.65 -22.24 0.10
C GLN A 548 9.54 -21.14 -0.51
N ALA A 549 9.66 -19.99 0.16
CA ALA A 549 10.52 -18.90 -0.29
C ALA A 549 12.00 -19.32 -0.31
N ARG A 550 12.43 -20.07 0.72
CA ARG A 550 13.78 -20.63 0.78
C ARG A 550 14.02 -21.64 -0.35
N GLU A 551 13.07 -22.51 -0.63
CA GLU A 551 13.16 -23.48 -1.73
C GLU A 551 13.22 -22.79 -3.10
N ALA A 552 12.42 -21.74 -3.31
CA ALA A 552 12.45 -20.93 -4.54
C ALA A 552 13.80 -20.23 -4.74
N GLN A 553 14.42 -19.73 -3.66
CA GLN A 553 15.78 -19.16 -3.72
C GLN A 553 16.81 -20.20 -4.18
N ILE A 554 16.73 -21.44 -3.69
CA ILE A 554 17.61 -22.54 -4.11
C ILE A 554 17.42 -22.84 -5.60
N GLU A 555 16.18 -22.95 -6.08
CA GLU A 555 15.89 -23.19 -7.50
C GLU A 555 16.41 -22.05 -8.41
N VAL A 556 16.25 -20.79 -8.01
CA VAL A 556 16.81 -19.65 -8.75
C VAL A 556 18.34 -19.72 -8.82
N ALA A 557 18.99 -20.07 -7.70
CA ALA A 557 20.44 -20.21 -7.64
C ALA A 557 20.95 -21.35 -8.54
N LEU A 558 20.24 -22.49 -8.56
CA LEU A 558 20.53 -23.63 -9.44
C LEU A 558 20.40 -23.21 -10.91
N GLU A 559 19.32 -22.51 -11.27
CA GLU A 559 19.08 -22.07 -12.65
C GLU A 559 20.11 -21.04 -13.13
N ARG A 560 20.58 -20.16 -12.24
CA ARG A 560 21.69 -19.23 -12.56
C ARG A 560 22.99 -19.97 -12.89
N VAL A 561 23.34 -21.00 -12.11
CA VAL A 561 24.53 -21.83 -12.40
C VAL A 561 24.35 -22.62 -13.71
N ARG A 562 23.13 -23.14 -13.96
CA ARG A 562 22.77 -23.81 -15.22
C ARG A 562 22.95 -22.87 -16.41
N ALA A 563 22.33 -21.70 -16.36
CA ALA A 563 22.39 -20.70 -17.41
C ALA A 563 23.82 -20.24 -17.70
N ARG A 564 24.64 -20.04 -16.65
CA ARG A 564 26.05 -19.68 -16.82
C ARG A 564 26.85 -20.77 -17.54
N THR A 565 26.62 -22.03 -17.20
CA THR A 565 27.28 -23.16 -17.87
C THR A 565 26.85 -23.28 -19.33
N MET A 566 25.56 -23.10 -19.63
CA MET A 566 25.05 -23.16 -20.99
C MET A 566 25.53 -22.00 -21.87
N ALA A 567 25.77 -20.83 -21.28
CA ALA A 567 26.24 -19.64 -22.00
C ALA A 567 27.74 -19.66 -22.36
N MET A 568 28.50 -20.67 -21.93
CA MET A 568 29.93 -20.79 -22.21
C MET A 568 30.21 -20.80 -23.73
N GLN A 569 31.23 -20.04 -24.14
CA GLN A 569 31.73 -19.99 -25.52
C GLN A 569 33.07 -20.70 -25.68
N LYS A 570 33.85 -20.81 -24.60
CA LYS A 570 35.12 -21.54 -24.55
C LYS A 570 35.13 -22.56 -23.41
N SER A 571 35.86 -23.66 -23.59
CA SER A 571 36.01 -24.69 -22.55
C SER A 571 36.64 -24.12 -21.27
N SER A 572 37.55 -23.15 -21.41
CA SER A 572 38.22 -22.47 -20.28
C SER A 572 37.30 -21.63 -19.40
N GLU A 573 36.09 -21.30 -19.86
CA GLU A 573 35.10 -20.56 -19.05
C GLU A 573 34.50 -21.39 -17.92
N LEU A 574 34.82 -22.69 -17.83
CA LEU A 574 34.36 -23.54 -16.73
C LEU A 574 34.83 -23.04 -15.36
N ALA A 575 35.99 -22.37 -15.30
CA ALA A 575 36.46 -21.66 -14.11
C ALA A 575 35.48 -20.59 -13.62
N VAL A 576 34.78 -19.91 -14.54
CA VAL A 576 33.78 -18.88 -14.22
C VAL A 576 32.56 -19.54 -13.59
N THR A 577 32.18 -20.73 -14.03
CA THR A 577 31.09 -21.50 -13.41
C THR A 577 31.43 -21.87 -11.95
N ALA A 578 32.68 -22.23 -11.65
CA ALA A 578 33.11 -22.51 -10.28
C ALA A 578 32.99 -21.27 -9.36
N ALA A 579 33.37 -20.09 -9.86
CA ALA A 579 33.21 -18.81 -9.16
C ALA A 579 31.73 -18.43 -8.99
N HIS A 580 30.91 -18.68 -10.00
CA HIS A 580 29.47 -18.43 -9.92
C HIS A 580 28.80 -19.33 -8.89
N LEU A 581 29.17 -20.62 -8.83
CA LEU A 581 28.73 -21.54 -7.78
C LEU A 581 29.10 -21.01 -6.39
N PHE A 582 30.34 -20.54 -6.20
CA PHE A 582 30.78 -19.93 -4.94
C PHE A 582 29.89 -18.74 -4.52
N SER A 583 29.57 -17.84 -5.45
CA SER A 583 28.68 -16.70 -5.19
C SER A 583 27.27 -17.15 -4.82
N GLN A 584 26.69 -18.12 -5.56
CA GLN A 584 25.33 -18.59 -5.29
C GLN A 584 25.22 -19.33 -3.95
N LEU A 585 26.25 -20.09 -3.55
CA LEU A 585 26.27 -20.72 -2.23
C LEU A 585 26.29 -19.66 -1.11
N ASN A 586 27.08 -18.58 -1.27
CA ASN A 586 27.10 -17.49 -0.30
C ASN A 586 25.75 -16.76 -0.19
N GLU A 587 25.06 -16.52 -1.30
CA GLU A 587 23.70 -15.94 -1.29
C GLU A 587 22.70 -16.84 -0.53
N LEU A 588 22.91 -18.16 -0.57
CA LEU A 588 22.13 -19.11 0.21
C LEU A 588 22.60 -19.23 1.68
N GLY A 589 23.58 -18.45 2.13
CA GLY A 589 24.12 -18.55 3.50
C GLY A 589 24.99 -19.79 3.74
N ILE A 590 25.43 -20.46 2.68
CA ILE A 590 26.47 -21.48 2.72
C ILE A 590 27.77 -20.76 2.40
N HIS A 591 28.69 -20.68 3.35
CA HIS A 591 29.92 -19.88 3.21
C HIS A 591 31.12 -20.78 2.91
N PRO A 592 31.36 -21.15 1.63
CA PRO A 592 32.55 -21.90 1.27
C PRO A 592 33.80 -21.06 1.46
N TYR A 593 34.86 -21.68 1.97
CA TYR A 593 36.22 -21.18 1.81
C TYR A 593 36.66 -21.28 0.36
N ARG A 594 36.26 -22.33 -0.37
CA ARG A 594 36.58 -22.48 -1.81
C ARG A 594 35.63 -23.47 -2.49
N CYS A 595 35.35 -23.24 -3.77
CA CYS A 595 34.69 -24.22 -4.65
C CYS A 595 35.67 -24.74 -5.71
N ASN A 596 35.64 -26.04 -5.95
CA ASN A 596 36.42 -26.68 -7.01
C ASN A 596 35.54 -27.62 -7.85
N ILE A 597 35.88 -27.76 -9.13
CA ILE A 597 35.29 -28.71 -10.08
C ILE A 597 36.41 -29.64 -10.53
N ALA A 598 36.31 -30.92 -10.20
CA ALA A 598 37.26 -31.94 -10.64
C ALA A 598 36.62 -32.79 -11.74
N ILE A 599 37.23 -32.82 -12.92
CA ILE A 599 36.83 -33.68 -14.04
C ILE A 599 37.82 -34.83 -14.15
N ILE A 600 37.33 -36.07 -14.15
CA ILE A 600 38.18 -37.26 -14.09
C ILE A 600 38.48 -37.78 -15.50
N SER A 601 39.74 -38.12 -15.74
CA SER A 601 40.18 -38.87 -16.91
C SER A 601 40.80 -40.19 -16.47
N GLU A 602 40.02 -41.28 -16.59
CA GLU A 602 40.51 -42.62 -16.26
C GLU A 602 41.68 -43.06 -17.16
N LYS A 603 41.71 -42.62 -18.42
CA LYS A 603 42.76 -42.98 -19.39
C LYS A 603 44.14 -42.45 -18.98
N SER A 604 44.18 -41.24 -18.42
CA SER A 604 45.44 -40.60 -17.99
C SER A 604 45.70 -40.75 -16.49
N ALA A 605 44.79 -41.37 -15.72
CA ALA A 605 44.87 -41.45 -14.27
C ALA A 605 45.02 -40.08 -13.57
N THR A 606 44.44 -39.03 -14.15
CA THR A 606 44.48 -37.65 -13.64
C THR A 606 43.08 -37.04 -13.54
N CYS A 607 42.92 -36.00 -12.73
CA CYS A 607 41.79 -35.09 -12.80
C CYS A 607 42.22 -33.70 -13.27
N GLN A 608 41.38 -33.09 -14.11
CA GLN A 608 41.45 -31.66 -14.38
C GLN A 608 40.70 -30.94 -13.27
N LEU A 609 41.44 -30.19 -12.44
CA LEU A 609 40.88 -29.41 -11.34
C LEU A 609 40.73 -27.94 -11.74
N TRP A 610 39.52 -27.44 -11.63
CA TRP A 610 39.16 -26.03 -11.75
C TRP A 610 38.87 -25.49 -10.37
N SER A 611 39.50 -24.38 -10.00
CA SER A 611 39.43 -23.86 -8.63
C SER A 611 39.07 -22.39 -8.60
N THR A 612 38.49 -21.97 -7.49
CA THR A 612 38.33 -20.56 -7.12
C THR A 612 39.44 -20.14 -6.15
N THR A 613 39.67 -18.84 -5.99
CA THR A 613 40.43 -18.32 -4.84
C THR A 613 39.62 -18.47 -3.55
N ASN A 614 40.23 -18.25 -2.38
CA ASN A 614 39.47 -18.18 -1.11
C ASN A 614 38.45 -17.03 -1.02
N SER A 615 38.50 -16.08 -1.96
CA SER A 615 37.54 -14.98 -2.13
C SER A 615 36.49 -15.26 -3.22
N GLY A 616 36.51 -16.45 -3.82
CA GLY A 616 35.57 -16.82 -4.89
C GLY A 616 35.94 -16.31 -6.28
N ASN A 617 37.12 -15.72 -6.48
CA ASN A 617 37.56 -15.22 -7.77
C ASN A 617 37.97 -16.36 -8.71
N VAL A 618 37.85 -16.10 -10.02
CA VAL A 618 38.16 -17.06 -11.10
C VAL A 618 39.67 -17.31 -11.19
N ILE A 619 40.09 -18.57 -11.18
CA ILE A 619 41.43 -18.99 -11.62
C ILE A 619 41.29 -19.53 -13.05
N PRO A 620 41.77 -18.83 -14.09
CA PRO A 620 41.38 -19.06 -15.49
C PRO A 620 42.01 -20.30 -16.14
N THR A 621 42.68 -21.14 -15.37
CA THR A 621 43.41 -22.33 -15.83
C THR A 621 43.07 -23.53 -14.99
N SER A 622 42.87 -24.68 -15.63
CA SER A 622 42.80 -25.96 -14.94
C SER A 622 44.19 -26.55 -14.72
N SER A 623 44.33 -27.35 -13.67
CA SER A 623 45.54 -28.12 -13.39
C SER A 623 45.25 -29.61 -13.53
N SER A 624 46.11 -30.34 -14.24
CA SER A 624 46.04 -31.80 -14.31
C SER A 624 46.75 -32.40 -13.10
N ILE A 625 46.02 -33.10 -12.24
CA ILE A 625 46.51 -33.62 -10.96
C ILE A 625 46.41 -35.15 -10.96
N PRO A 626 47.47 -35.88 -10.58
CA PRO A 626 47.43 -37.33 -10.46
C PRO A 626 46.48 -37.80 -9.35
N LEU A 627 45.58 -38.74 -9.66
CA LEU A 627 44.55 -39.20 -8.72
C LEU A 627 45.08 -40.14 -7.63
N TYR A 628 46.27 -40.71 -7.80
CA TYR A 628 46.82 -41.77 -6.93
C TYR A 628 48.04 -41.34 -6.12
N GLU A 629 48.41 -40.05 -6.13
CA GLU A 629 49.64 -39.58 -5.47
C GLU A 629 49.45 -39.14 -4.01
N HIS A 630 48.25 -38.68 -3.63
CA HIS A 630 48.00 -38.14 -2.30
C HIS A 630 46.77 -38.81 -1.67
N PRO A 631 46.80 -39.17 -0.37
CA PRO A 631 45.69 -39.88 0.30
C PRO A 631 44.32 -39.22 0.12
N VAL A 632 44.27 -37.88 0.23
CA VAL A 632 43.04 -37.09 0.02
C VAL A 632 42.45 -37.28 -1.39
N LEU A 633 43.28 -37.31 -2.44
CA LEU A 633 42.80 -37.51 -3.81
C LEU A 633 42.36 -38.93 -4.06
N ILE A 634 43.06 -39.90 -3.47
CA ILE A 634 42.68 -41.32 -3.52
C ILE A 634 41.30 -41.49 -2.90
N GLU A 635 41.06 -40.92 -1.72
CA GLU A 635 39.77 -41.00 -1.03
C GLU A 635 38.64 -40.31 -1.82
N MET A 636 38.89 -39.11 -2.37
CA MET A 636 37.93 -38.44 -3.26
C MET A 636 37.60 -39.30 -4.49
N TYR A 637 38.62 -39.90 -5.11
CA TYR A 637 38.48 -40.73 -6.30
C TYR A 637 37.74 -42.04 -6.03
N GLU A 638 38.06 -42.72 -4.93
CA GLU A 638 37.37 -43.94 -4.50
C GLU A 638 35.89 -43.66 -4.23
N GLY A 639 35.58 -42.56 -3.54
CA GLY A 639 34.20 -42.15 -3.30
C GLY A 639 33.41 -41.94 -4.61
N TRP A 640 34.03 -41.32 -5.60
CA TRP A 640 33.44 -41.15 -6.93
C TRP A 640 33.27 -42.49 -7.67
N LYS A 641 34.29 -43.36 -7.63
CA LYS A 641 34.31 -44.67 -8.28
C LYS A 641 33.24 -45.61 -7.72
N GLU A 642 32.99 -45.54 -6.41
CA GLU A 642 31.91 -46.24 -5.71
C GLU A 642 30.51 -45.66 -6.00
N LYS A 643 30.41 -44.55 -6.74
CA LYS A 643 29.16 -43.84 -7.06
C LYS A 643 28.38 -43.39 -5.82
N LYS A 644 29.10 -43.03 -4.74
CA LYS A 644 28.48 -42.35 -3.59
C LYS A 644 27.85 -41.04 -4.05
N LYS A 645 26.72 -40.62 -3.45
CA LYS A 645 26.09 -39.31 -3.74
C LYS A 645 27.06 -38.18 -3.38
N ASN A 646 27.55 -38.20 -2.14
CA ASN A 646 28.60 -37.32 -1.64
C ASN A 646 29.53 -38.08 -0.69
N HIS A 647 30.69 -37.47 -0.40
CA HIS A 647 31.65 -37.96 0.57
C HIS A 647 32.33 -36.78 1.28
N VAL A 648 32.36 -36.77 2.60
CA VAL A 648 32.94 -35.67 3.39
C VAL A 648 34.29 -36.11 3.94
N ILE A 649 35.33 -35.32 3.65
CA ILE A 649 36.69 -35.54 4.16
C ILE A 649 37.06 -34.40 5.09
N LYS A 650 37.47 -34.71 6.32
CA LYS A 650 37.90 -33.72 7.32
C LYS A 650 39.41 -33.79 7.50
N LEU A 651 40.08 -32.69 7.20
CA LEU A 651 41.52 -32.51 7.43
C LEU A 651 41.75 -31.56 8.60
N VAL A 652 42.62 -31.98 9.52
CA VAL A 652 43.05 -31.23 10.70
C VAL A 652 44.56 -31.27 10.83
N ASP A 653 45.14 -30.31 11.53
CA ASP A 653 46.54 -30.29 11.94
C ASP A 653 47.54 -30.54 10.78
N GLU A 654 48.44 -31.53 10.96
CA GLU A 654 49.48 -31.91 10.00
C GLU A 654 48.90 -32.36 8.65
N ASN A 655 47.76 -33.08 8.65
CA ASN A 655 47.14 -33.58 7.41
C ASN A 655 46.64 -32.44 6.50
N ARG A 656 46.11 -31.35 7.08
CA ARG A 656 45.71 -30.16 6.30
C ARG A 656 46.93 -29.44 5.73
N LEU A 657 48.02 -29.35 6.50
CA LEU A 657 49.26 -28.72 6.05
C LEU A 657 49.91 -29.52 4.92
N GLU A 658 49.96 -30.85 5.03
CA GLU A 658 50.50 -31.74 4.00
C GLU A 658 49.72 -31.60 2.68
N TRP A 659 48.38 -31.66 2.75
CA TRP A 659 47.52 -31.42 1.60
C TRP A 659 47.81 -30.06 0.94
N THR A 660 47.93 -29.00 1.74
CA THR A 660 48.19 -27.64 1.24
C THR A 660 49.55 -27.56 0.53
N LYS A 661 50.59 -28.22 1.09
CA LYS A 661 51.93 -28.31 0.49
C LYS A 661 51.94 -29.15 -0.80
N TYR A 662 51.09 -30.16 -0.90
CA TYR A 662 50.93 -30.99 -2.09
C TYR A 662 50.18 -30.23 -3.20
N ILE A 663 48.98 -29.72 -2.93
CA ILE A 663 48.10 -29.16 -3.96
C ILE A 663 48.68 -27.90 -4.61
N ARG A 664 49.47 -27.11 -3.88
CA ARG A 664 50.12 -25.89 -4.41
C ARG A 664 51.17 -26.18 -5.48
N LYS A 665 51.67 -27.42 -5.59
CA LYS A 665 52.58 -27.83 -6.67
C LYS A 665 51.88 -27.81 -8.03
N TYR A 666 50.56 -27.99 -8.03
CA TYR A 666 49.74 -28.10 -9.23
C TYR A 666 48.88 -26.85 -9.47
N VAL A 667 48.33 -26.26 -8.40
CA VAL A 667 47.46 -25.08 -8.50
C VAL A 667 48.10 -23.90 -7.79
N HIS A 668 48.27 -22.79 -8.51
CA HIS A 668 48.88 -21.57 -7.99
C HIS A 668 47.90 -20.72 -7.18
N PHE A 669 47.61 -21.15 -5.95
CA PHE A 669 46.87 -20.36 -4.98
C PHE A 669 47.76 -19.24 -4.43
N GLN A 670 47.32 -17.98 -4.56
CA GLN A 670 48.08 -16.81 -4.09
C GLN A 670 48.34 -16.90 -2.58
N GLU A 671 47.31 -17.28 -1.82
CA GLU A 671 47.34 -17.43 -0.37
C GLU A 671 48.26 -18.57 0.13
N TYR A 672 48.70 -19.47 -0.76
CA TYR A 672 49.60 -20.59 -0.42
C TYR A 672 51.01 -20.42 -0.98
N LYS A 673 51.34 -19.22 -1.49
CA LYS A 673 52.72 -18.87 -1.85
C LYS A 673 53.65 -19.06 -0.64
N PRO A 674 54.90 -19.53 -0.85
CA PRO A 674 55.83 -19.76 0.26
C PRO A 674 56.02 -18.54 1.18
N GLU A 675 56.04 -17.32 0.63
CA GLU A 675 56.19 -16.09 1.41
C GLU A 675 54.96 -15.71 2.25
N GLN A 676 53.79 -16.28 1.94
CA GLN A 676 52.49 -15.94 2.54
C GLN A 676 51.85 -17.12 3.30
N LEU A 677 52.54 -18.26 3.37
CA LEU A 677 52.02 -19.48 3.96
C LEU A 677 52.02 -19.39 5.49
N ASP A 678 50.84 -19.21 6.08
CA ASP A 678 50.64 -19.25 7.53
C ASP A 678 50.40 -20.70 8.00
N GLU A 679 51.49 -21.42 8.30
CA GLU A 679 51.41 -22.80 8.76
C GLU A 679 50.66 -22.95 10.09
N ILE A 680 50.70 -21.94 10.96
CA ILE A 680 50.02 -21.97 12.26
C ILE A 680 48.51 -21.90 12.05
N LYS A 681 48.04 -20.95 11.24
CA LYS A 681 46.63 -20.83 10.88
C LYS A 681 46.11 -22.09 10.19
N ILE A 682 46.87 -22.63 9.24
CA ILE A 682 46.49 -23.86 8.51
C ILE A 682 46.36 -25.05 9.45
N LYS A 683 47.22 -25.20 10.46
CA LYS A 683 47.10 -26.30 11.43
C LYS A 683 45.90 -26.12 12.36
N ASN A 684 45.61 -24.88 12.79
CA ASN A 684 44.57 -24.60 13.79
C ASN A 684 43.14 -24.62 13.23
N GLU A 685 42.96 -24.34 11.94
CA GLU A 685 41.64 -24.38 11.30
C GLU A 685 41.40 -25.75 10.65
N PRO A 686 40.25 -26.41 10.86
CA PRO A 686 39.88 -27.59 10.09
C PRO A 686 39.53 -27.24 8.63
N ALA A 687 39.86 -28.12 7.70
CA ALA A 687 39.41 -28.06 6.30
C ALA A 687 38.48 -29.24 6.03
N ILE A 688 37.21 -28.94 5.77
CA ILE A 688 36.18 -29.93 5.49
C ILE A 688 35.87 -29.87 4.00
N PHE A 689 36.10 -30.97 3.30
CA PHE A 689 35.84 -31.12 1.88
C PHE A 689 34.59 -31.95 1.67
N SER A 690 33.50 -31.30 1.31
CA SER A 690 32.29 -31.98 0.84
C SER A 690 32.43 -32.26 -0.65
N ASN A 691 32.67 -33.53 -0.98
CA ASN A 691 32.77 -34.02 -2.35
C ASN A 691 31.40 -34.42 -2.85
N LEU A 692 30.93 -33.80 -3.93
CA LEU A 692 29.61 -34.00 -4.50
C LEU A 692 29.78 -34.62 -5.87
N HIS A 693 29.47 -35.91 -6.00
CA HIS A 693 29.81 -36.67 -7.19
C HIS A 693 28.75 -36.51 -8.28
N PHE A 694 29.23 -36.46 -9.53
CA PHE A 694 28.44 -36.54 -10.76
C PHE A 694 29.14 -37.46 -11.76
N LYS A 695 28.48 -37.85 -12.85
CA LYS A 695 28.97 -38.90 -13.75
C LYS A 695 30.41 -38.74 -14.28
N GLN A 696 30.90 -37.53 -14.50
CA GLN A 696 32.22 -37.27 -15.08
C GLN A 696 33.26 -36.76 -14.07
N GLY A 697 32.88 -36.59 -12.81
CA GLY A 697 33.75 -36.00 -11.81
C GLY A 697 33.01 -35.61 -10.53
N PHE A 698 33.51 -34.60 -9.84
CA PHE A 698 32.91 -34.15 -8.59
C PHE A 698 33.18 -32.68 -8.29
N PHE A 699 32.27 -32.05 -7.56
CA PHE A 699 32.54 -30.76 -6.91
C PHE A 699 33.21 -30.99 -5.56
N VAL A 700 34.10 -30.08 -5.19
CA VAL A 700 34.68 -30.02 -3.84
C VAL A 700 34.33 -28.68 -3.23
N ILE A 701 33.41 -28.69 -2.28
CA ILE A 701 33.07 -27.53 -1.46
C ILE A 701 33.92 -27.59 -0.20
N HIS A 702 34.84 -26.64 -0.06
CA HIS A 702 35.70 -26.54 1.11
C HIS A 702 35.09 -25.56 2.10
N THR A 703 34.83 -26.00 3.33
CA THR A 703 34.38 -25.19 4.46
C THR A 703 35.27 -25.38 5.69
N VAL A 704 35.17 -24.46 6.65
CA VAL A 704 35.80 -24.60 7.97
C VAL A 704 34.94 -25.44 8.94
N GLU A 705 33.62 -25.41 8.77
CA GLU A 705 32.66 -26.17 9.58
C GLU A 705 31.90 -27.18 8.71
N GLU A 706 31.42 -28.24 9.34
CA GLU A 706 30.69 -29.30 8.63
C GLU A 706 29.32 -28.77 8.18
N LEU A 707 28.96 -29.03 6.93
CA LEU A 707 27.66 -28.65 6.42
C LEU A 707 26.56 -29.45 7.11
N SER A 708 25.49 -28.77 7.53
CA SER A 708 24.27 -29.45 7.95
C SER A 708 23.72 -30.34 6.83
N GLU A 709 22.98 -31.38 7.18
CA GLU A 709 22.39 -32.32 6.20
C GLU A 709 21.54 -31.59 5.13
N VAL A 710 20.83 -30.53 5.53
CA VAL A 710 20.05 -29.66 4.63
C VAL A 710 20.96 -28.95 3.62
N ASN A 711 22.06 -28.35 4.10
CA ASN A 711 23.01 -27.65 3.23
C ASN A 711 23.75 -28.63 2.32
N LEU A 712 24.11 -29.82 2.80
CA LEU A 712 24.74 -30.87 2.01
C LEU A 712 23.81 -31.40 0.90
N ASN A 713 22.51 -31.56 1.18
CA ASN A 713 21.54 -31.94 0.16
C ASN A 713 21.33 -30.79 -0.85
N THR A 714 21.34 -29.54 -0.39
CA THR A 714 21.27 -28.35 -1.26
C THR A 714 22.46 -28.29 -2.20
N THR A 715 23.69 -28.45 -1.69
CA THR A 715 24.90 -28.42 -2.54
C THR A 715 24.93 -29.59 -3.53
N GLN A 716 24.45 -30.78 -3.15
CA GLN A 716 24.34 -31.90 -4.09
C GLN A 716 23.47 -31.57 -5.31
N ARG A 717 22.40 -30.78 -5.15
CA ARG A 717 21.54 -30.39 -6.29
C ARG A 717 22.33 -29.63 -7.35
N PHE A 718 23.32 -28.81 -6.95
CA PHE A 718 24.19 -28.12 -7.89
C PHE A 718 25.04 -29.11 -8.71
N ALA A 719 25.55 -30.19 -8.10
CA ALA A 719 26.29 -31.24 -8.82
C ALA A 719 25.42 -31.92 -9.89
N ASN A 720 24.16 -32.21 -9.55
CA ASN A 720 23.22 -32.83 -10.49
C ASN A 720 22.89 -31.89 -11.67
N VAL A 721 22.69 -30.60 -11.41
CA VAL A 721 22.45 -29.59 -12.47
C VAL A 721 23.66 -29.43 -13.37
N PHE A 722 24.86 -29.42 -12.79
CA PHE A 722 26.10 -29.36 -13.56
C PHE A 722 26.24 -30.57 -14.49
N GLU A 723 25.96 -31.79 -14.01
CA GLU A 723 25.98 -33.01 -14.83
C GLU A 723 25.14 -32.87 -16.11
N GLN A 724 23.93 -32.31 -15.99
CA GLN A 724 23.03 -32.10 -17.13
C GLN A 724 23.61 -31.13 -18.17
N THR A 725 24.42 -30.16 -17.72
CA THR A 725 25.03 -29.14 -18.59
C THR A 725 26.46 -29.45 -19.03
N TYR A 726 27.08 -30.48 -18.45
CA TYR A 726 28.48 -30.83 -18.72
C TYR A 726 28.75 -31.17 -20.20
N THR A 727 27.73 -31.65 -20.92
CA THR A 727 27.80 -31.89 -22.38
C THR A 727 28.27 -30.64 -23.14
N ARG A 728 27.90 -29.42 -22.70
CA ARG A 728 28.35 -28.17 -23.32
C ARG A 728 29.86 -27.99 -23.26
N PHE A 729 30.47 -28.32 -22.12
CA PHE A 729 31.93 -28.25 -21.97
C PHE A 729 32.62 -29.24 -22.93
N LEU A 730 32.13 -30.47 -23.02
CA LEU A 730 32.67 -31.48 -23.93
C LEU A 730 32.56 -31.07 -25.41
N ASP A 731 31.44 -30.47 -25.80
CA ASP A 731 31.23 -30.01 -27.17
C ASP A 731 32.18 -28.86 -27.53
N LEU A 732 32.44 -27.94 -26.59
CA LEU A 732 33.40 -26.86 -26.76
C LEU A 732 34.85 -27.38 -26.88
N GLU A 733 35.27 -28.33 -26.04
CA GLU A 733 36.61 -28.94 -26.17
C GLU A 733 36.80 -29.61 -27.54
N ARG A 734 35.79 -30.34 -28.03
CA ARG A 734 35.85 -30.98 -29.35
C ARG A 734 35.94 -29.95 -30.47
N ALA A 735 35.14 -28.89 -30.41
CA ALA A 735 35.17 -27.82 -31.41
C ALA A 735 36.51 -27.07 -31.42
N GLU A 736 37.07 -26.78 -30.25
CA GLU A 736 38.38 -26.13 -30.11
C GLU A 736 39.51 -27.01 -30.66
N ALA A 737 39.50 -28.31 -30.38
CA ALA A 737 40.48 -29.26 -30.92
C ALA A 737 40.38 -29.36 -32.46
N GLN A 738 39.16 -29.39 -33.01
CA GLN A 738 38.94 -29.45 -34.46
C GLN A 738 39.41 -28.16 -35.15
N ASN A 739 39.13 -26.99 -34.58
CA ASN A 739 39.57 -25.71 -35.14
C ASN A 739 41.11 -25.61 -35.19
N LYS A 740 41.81 -26.07 -34.14
CA LYS A 740 43.28 -26.11 -34.13
C LYS A 740 43.85 -27.01 -35.24
N LEU A 741 43.22 -28.16 -35.49
CA LEU A 741 43.64 -29.06 -36.57
C LEU A 741 43.46 -28.43 -37.95
N ILE A 742 42.30 -27.81 -38.20
CA ILE A 742 42.01 -27.11 -39.47
C ILE A 742 43.02 -25.98 -39.71
N GLN A 743 43.31 -25.19 -38.68
CA GLN A 743 44.27 -24.10 -38.79
C GLN A 743 45.68 -24.59 -39.14
N ALA A 744 46.17 -25.63 -38.46
CA ALA A 744 47.47 -26.21 -38.75
C ALA A 744 47.54 -26.81 -40.17
N GLU A 745 46.45 -27.41 -40.66
CA GLU A 745 46.39 -27.95 -42.02
C GLU A 745 46.41 -26.84 -43.07
N ASN A 746 45.69 -25.74 -42.85
CA ASN A 746 45.71 -24.58 -43.75
C ASN A 746 47.09 -23.94 -43.81
N GLU A 747 47.75 -23.71 -42.66
CA GLU A 747 49.11 -23.16 -42.60
C GLU A 747 50.11 -24.02 -43.37
N ARG A 748 50.00 -25.35 -43.27
CA ARG A 748 50.82 -26.28 -44.06
C ARG A 748 50.60 -26.13 -45.57
N LYS A 749 49.33 -26.09 -46.01
CA LYS A 749 48.98 -25.96 -47.44
C LYS A 749 49.51 -24.66 -48.04
N THR A 750 49.38 -23.54 -47.31
CA THR A 750 49.91 -22.24 -47.76
C THR A 750 51.43 -22.31 -47.98
N ARG A 751 52.18 -22.95 -47.07
CA ARG A 751 53.63 -23.09 -47.22
C ARG A 751 54.03 -23.92 -48.44
N GLU A 752 53.33 -25.03 -48.71
CA GLU A 752 53.58 -25.88 -49.88
C GLU A 752 53.35 -25.13 -51.21
N LEU A 753 52.40 -24.18 -51.27
CA LEU A 753 52.15 -23.35 -52.46
C LEU A 753 53.21 -22.26 -52.67
N GLU A 754 53.69 -21.63 -51.61
CA GLU A 754 54.75 -20.60 -51.70
C GLU A 754 56.08 -21.21 -52.17
N GLU A 755 56.42 -22.42 -51.71
CA GLU A 755 57.61 -23.15 -52.20
C GLU A 755 57.55 -23.41 -53.72
N ALA A 756 56.35 -23.69 -54.26
CA ALA A 756 56.17 -23.90 -55.69
C ALA A 756 56.30 -22.60 -56.51
N ARG A 757 55.84 -21.47 -55.95
CA ARG A 757 56.01 -20.12 -56.52
C ARG A 757 57.49 -19.78 -56.70
N GLU A 758 58.28 -19.95 -55.64
CA GLU A 758 59.71 -19.66 -55.65
C GLU A 758 60.44 -20.50 -56.71
N LEU A 759 60.09 -21.79 -56.83
CA LEU A 759 60.66 -22.67 -57.84
C LEU A 759 60.39 -22.18 -59.27
N GLN A 760 59.16 -21.77 -59.58
CA GLN A 760 58.81 -21.27 -60.91
C GLN A 760 59.52 -19.94 -61.24
N LEU A 761 59.54 -18.99 -60.30
CA LEU A 761 60.23 -17.70 -60.48
C LEU A 761 61.73 -17.90 -60.68
N ALA A 762 62.35 -18.87 -59.99
CA ALA A 762 63.76 -19.20 -60.17
C ALA A 762 64.08 -19.74 -61.57
N MET A 763 63.10 -20.26 -62.30
CA MET A 763 63.27 -20.71 -63.68
C MET A 763 63.24 -19.58 -64.70
N LEU A 764 62.70 -18.40 -64.41
CA LEU A 764 62.65 -17.31 -65.40
C LEU A 764 64.03 -16.64 -65.59
N PRO A 765 64.27 -15.98 -66.73
CA PRO A 765 65.51 -15.26 -66.97
C PRO A 765 65.78 -14.23 -65.86
N LYS A 766 66.94 -14.31 -65.22
CA LYS A 766 67.33 -13.35 -64.17
C LYS A 766 67.82 -12.01 -64.73
N ASN A 767 68.36 -12.04 -65.95
CA ASN A 767 68.85 -10.87 -66.66
C ASN A 767 68.31 -10.89 -68.08
N VAL A 768 67.98 -9.71 -68.61
CA VAL A 768 67.70 -9.53 -70.03
C VAL A 768 69.02 -9.51 -70.83
N PRO A 769 69.02 -9.89 -72.11
CA PRO A 769 70.21 -9.81 -72.95
C PRO A 769 70.77 -8.38 -73.08
N ASP A 770 72.10 -8.23 -72.96
CA ASP A 770 72.79 -6.97 -73.24
C ASP A 770 73.34 -6.98 -74.67
N LEU A 771 72.65 -6.29 -75.58
CA LEU A 771 73.00 -6.21 -77.00
C LEU A 771 73.27 -4.75 -77.37
N PRO A 772 74.34 -4.45 -78.15
CA PRO A 772 74.74 -3.07 -78.45
C PRO A 772 73.68 -2.30 -79.27
N ASN A 773 72.89 -3.02 -80.08
CA ASN A 773 71.88 -2.48 -80.98
C ASN A 773 70.45 -2.49 -80.40
N LEU A 774 70.25 -3.04 -79.20
CA LEU A 774 68.92 -3.17 -78.57
C LEU A 774 68.94 -2.67 -77.12
N GLU A 775 67.81 -2.13 -76.67
CA GLU A 775 67.49 -1.87 -75.27
C GLU A 775 66.29 -2.76 -74.93
N ILE A 776 66.37 -3.56 -73.86
CA ILE A 776 65.34 -4.55 -73.51
C ILE A 776 64.95 -4.34 -72.06
N ALA A 777 63.65 -4.29 -71.78
CA ALA A 777 63.14 -4.35 -70.42
C ALA A 777 61.95 -5.30 -70.34
N VAL A 778 61.83 -6.01 -69.22
CA VAL A 778 60.75 -6.96 -68.98
C VAL A 778 60.07 -6.71 -67.64
N TYR A 779 58.78 -7.00 -67.57
CA TYR A 779 58.02 -7.07 -66.33
C TYR A 779 57.11 -8.29 -66.35
N MET A 780 57.01 -8.97 -65.21
CA MET A 780 56.03 -10.03 -64.99
C MET A 780 55.49 -9.92 -63.57
N LYS A 781 54.17 -10.05 -63.40
CA LYS A 781 53.49 -10.15 -62.11
C LYS A 781 52.44 -11.25 -62.17
N THR A 782 52.55 -12.25 -61.29
CA THR A 782 51.57 -13.33 -61.25
C THR A 782 50.34 -12.97 -60.40
N ALA A 783 49.16 -13.45 -60.80
CA ALA A 783 47.90 -13.28 -60.08
C ALA A 783 47.69 -14.34 -58.99
N THR A 784 48.25 -15.54 -59.17
CA THR A 784 48.21 -16.64 -58.18
C THR A 784 49.61 -16.99 -57.68
N GLU A 785 49.69 -17.93 -56.74
CA GLU A 785 50.96 -18.42 -56.20
C GLU A 785 51.88 -18.93 -57.33
N VAL A 786 51.35 -19.67 -58.32
CA VAL A 786 52.11 -20.18 -59.49
C VAL A 786 51.46 -19.67 -60.77
N GLY A 787 52.20 -18.86 -61.54
CA GLY A 787 51.71 -18.18 -62.76
C GLY A 787 51.59 -19.07 -64.00
N GLY A 788 50.82 -18.63 -64.99
CA GLY A 788 50.74 -19.19 -66.34
C GLY A 788 51.64 -18.49 -67.36
N ASP A 789 52.04 -17.25 -67.09
CA ASP A 789 52.87 -16.46 -68.01
C ASP A 789 54.34 -16.95 -68.10
N TYR A 790 54.92 -16.81 -69.29
CA TYR A 790 56.29 -17.18 -69.61
C TYR A 790 56.96 -16.16 -70.53
N TYR A 791 58.23 -15.85 -70.28
CA TYR A 791 59.08 -15.15 -71.24
C TYR A 791 60.51 -15.68 -71.16
N ASP A 792 61.24 -15.59 -72.27
CA ASP A 792 62.65 -16.02 -72.33
C ASP A 792 63.36 -15.47 -73.56
N PHE A 793 64.69 -15.52 -73.52
CA PHE A 793 65.56 -15.01 -74.58
C PHE A 793 66.74 -15.93 -74.85
N HIS A 794 67.13 -16.00 -76.11
CA HIS A 794 68.33 -16.66 -76.58
C HIS A 794 69.08 -15.71 -77.52
N VAL A 795 70.39 -15.56 -77.29
CA VAL A 795 71.28 -14.77 -78.16
C VAL A 795 72.19 -15.73 -78.90
N GLY A 796 72.13 -15.71 -80.24
CA GLY A 796 73.03 -16.47 -81.09
C GLY A 796 74.43 -15.84 -81.16
N ASP A 797 75.41 -16.61 -81.66
CA ASP A 797 76.81 -16.17 -81.80
C ASP A 797 76.98 -14.95 -82.74
N ASP A 798 75.98 -14.69 -83.58
CA ASP A 798 75.87 -13.60 -84.55
C ASP A 798 75.17 -12.33 -83.99
N ASN A 799 74.92 -12.28 -82.67
CA ASN A 799 74.10 -11.25 -81.99
C ASN A 799 72.63 -11.22 -82.44
N VAL A 800 72.14 -12.30 -83.05
CA VAL A 800 70.71 -12.44 -83.36
C VAL A 800 69.95 -12.75 -82.08
N LEU A 801 68.94 -11.94 -81.79
CA LEU A 801 68.06 -12.14 -80.64
C LEU A 801 66.86 -12.98 -81.05
N THR A 802 66.68 -14.12 -80.38
CA THR A 802 65.42 -14.88 -80.42
C THR A 802 64.75 -14.78 -79.06
N GLY A 803 63.48 -14.41 -79.01
CA GLY A 803 62.75 -14.32 -77.75
C GLY A 803 61.33 -14.86 -77.84
N VAL A 804 60.77 -15.15 -76.68
CA VAL A 804 59.40 -15.65 -76.53
C VAL A 804 58.67 -14.92 -75.41
N ILE A 805 57.37 -14.79 -75.60
CA ILE A 805 56.39 -14.47 -74.56
C ILE A 805 55.19 -15.40 -74.75
N GLY A 806 54.65 -15.94 -73.68
CA GLY A 806 53.52 -16.85 -73.75
C GLY A 806 52.72 -16.88 -72.47
N ASP A 807 51.53 -17.44 -72.56
CA ASP A 807 50.61 -17.69 -71.47
C ASP A 807 50.08 -19.12 -71.55
N ALA A 808 50.18 -19.86 -70.45
CA ALA A 808 49.66 -21.21 -70.33
C ALA A 808 48.23 -21.17 -69.81
N THR A 809 47.29 -21.75 -70.57
CA THR A 809 45.89 -21.82 -70.19
C THR A 809 45.68 -22.51 -68.83
N GLY A 810 44.97 -21.86 -67.91
CA GLY A 810 44.70 -22.33 -66.55
C GLY A 810 45.49 -21.53 -65.51
N HIS A 811 45.47 -21.94 -64.24
CA HIS A 811 46.19 -21.25 -63.17
C HIS A 811 46.83 -22.23 -62.19
N GLY A 812 47.77 -21.74 -61.36
CA GLY A 812 48.45 -22.54 -60.36
C GLY A 812 49.39 -23.60 -60.96
N MET A 813 49.62 -24.68 -60.21
CA MET A 813 50.56 -25.76 -60.53
C MET A 813 50.41 -26.36 -61.95
N LYS A 814 49.19 -26.40 -62.50
CA LYS A 814 48.94 -26.95 -63.84
C LYS A 814 49.52 -26.06 -64.93
N ALA A 815 49.32 -24.75 -64.83
CA ALA A 815 49.85 -23.77 -65.78
C ALA A 815 51.38 -23.71 -65.70
N GLY A 816 51.94 -23.69 -64.48
CA GLY A 816 53.39 -23.73 -64.27
C GLY A 816 54.09 -24.96 -64.85
N THR A 817 53.39 -26.10 -64.96
CA THR A 817 53.92 -27.31 -65.64
C THR A 817 54.11 -27.06 -67.14
N ILE A 818 53.15 -26.40 -67.79
CA ILE A 818 53.22 -26.08 -69.23
C ILE A 818 54.30 -25.03 -69.50
N VAL A 819 54.46 -24.04 -68.61
CA VAL A 819 55.56 -23.07 -68.65
C VAL A 819 56.92 -23.78 -68.60
N THR A 820 57.11 -24.69 -67.64
CA THR A 820 58.38 -25.43 -67.48
C THR A 820 58.75 -26.21 -68.74
N ILE A 821 57.76 -26.81 -69.40
CA ILE A 821 57.98 -27.64 -70.59
C ILE A 821 58.27 -26.79 -71.81
N THR A 822 57.49 -25.71 -72.00
CA THR A 822 57.72 -24.73 -73.06
C THR A 822 59.11 -24.12 -72.92
N LYS A 823 59.54 -23.80 -71.70
CA LYS A 823 60.88 -23.30 -71.42
C LYS A 823 61.98 -24.28 -71.81
N SER A 824 61.87 -25.53 -71.37
CA SER A 824 62.84 -26.57 -71.71
C SER A 824 62.99 -26.73 -73.23
N MET A 825 61.86 -26.73 -73.93
CA MET A 825 61.81 -26.82 -75.38
C MET A 825 62.38 -25.58 -76.08
N PHE A 826 62.04 -24.37 -75.61
CA PHE A 826 62.57 -23.12 -76.14
C PHE A 826 64.09 -23.08 -76.02
N ASN A 827 64.64 -23.37 -74.84
CA ASN A 827 66.09 -23.39 -74.62
C ASN A 827 66.81 -24.40 -75.52
N SER A 828 66.17 -25.53 -75.84
CA SER A 828 66.75 -26.55 -76.73
C SER A 828 66.63 -26.21 -78.22
N LEU A 829 65.65 -25.41 -78.63
CA LEU A 829 65.31 -25.19 -80.04
C LEU A 829 65.64 -23.78 -80.56
N ALA A 830 65.76 -22.81 -79.67
CA ALA A 830 66.12 -21.44 -80.01
C ALA A 830 67.43 -21.31 -80.83
N PRO A 831 68.48 -22.15 -80.61
CA PRO A 831 69.71 -22.09 -81.42
C PRO A 831 69.50 -22.41 -82.91
N ASP A 832 68.51 -23.22 -83.27
CA ASP A 832 68.21 -23.57 -84.67
C ASP A 832 67.52 -22.42 -85.43
N GLN A 833 67.09 -21.37 -84.72
CA GLN A 833 66.50 -20.12 -85.23
C GLN A 833 65.27 -20.25 -86.17
N ASN A 834 64.62 -21.42 -86.24
CA ASN A 834 63.39 -21.65 -87.02
C ASN A 834 62.14 -21.60 -86.13
N ILE A 835 61.39 -20.49 -86.23
CA ILE A 835 60.21 -20.22 -85.41
C ILE A 835 59.09 -21.23 -85.65
N LEU A 836 58.76 -21.53 -86.92
CA LEU A 836 57.64 -22.43 -87.26
C LEU A 836 57.91 -23.88 -86.85
N GLU A 837 59.15 -24.33 -87.00
CA GLU A 837 59.56 -25.65 -86.54
C GLU A 837 59.53 -25.76 -85.01
N THR A 838 59.91 -24.69 -84.31
CA THR A 838 59.82 -24.61 -82.85
C THR A 838 58.37 -24.74 -82.38
N PHE A 839 57.44 -24.01 -83.00
CA PHE A 839 56.00 -24.10 -82.69
C PHE A 839 55.46 -25.51 -82.90
N PHE A 840 55.83 -26.15 -84.01
CA PHE A 840 55.43 -27.53 -84.29
C PHE A 840 55.93 -28.50 -83.21
N LYS A 841 57.22 -28.44 -82.85
CA LYS A 841 57.83 -29.32 -81.84
C LYS A 841 57.20 -29.11 -80.45
N ILE A 842 57.01 -27.86 -80.03
CA ILE A 842 56.36 -27.54 -78.74
C ILE A 842 54.90 -28.02 -78.73
N SER A 843 54.13 -27.72 -79.79
CA SER A 843 52.72 -28.13 -79.89
C SER A 843 52.57 -29.65 -79.82
N LYS A 844 53.44 -30.39 -80.51
CA LYS A 844 53.46 -31.85 -80.46
C LYS A 844 53.74 -32.37 -79.06
N VAL A 845 54.77 -31.86 -78.38
CA VAL A 845 55.13 -32.29 -77.02
C VAL A 845 53.97 -32.04 -76.05
N ILE A 846 53.39 -30.84 -76.02
CA ILE A 846 52.26 -30.51 -75.15
C ILE A 846 51.07 -31.44 -75.43
N LYS A 847 50.76 -31.71 -76.72
CA LYS A 847 49.66 -32.62 -77.09
C LYS A 847 49.91 -34.05 -76.62
N ASP A 848 51.13 -34.55 -76.79
CA ASP A 848 51.52 -35.93 -76.45
C ASP A 848 51.49 -36.19 -74.93
N MET A 849 51.56 -35.15 -74.10
CA MET A 849 51.38 -35.26 -72.64
C MET A 849 49.95 -35.64 -72.21
N LYS A 850 48.95 -35.46 -73.09
CA LYS A 850 47.53 -35.78 -72.83
C LYS A 850 46.91 -35.04 -71.65
N PHE A 851 47.46 -33.89 -71.25
CA PHE A 851 46.75 -33.00 -70.35
C PHE A 851 45.52 -32.42 -71.07
N ARG A 852 44.31 -32.78 -70.60
CA ARG A 852 43.07 -32.23 -71.18
C ARG A 852 43.01 -30.74 -70.83
N GLN A 853 42.70 -29.91 -71.84
CA GLN A 853 42.44 -28.47 -71.71
C GLN A 853 43.65 -27.59 -71.31
N LEU A 854 44.88 -28.12 -71.34
CA LEU A 854 46.09 -27.31 -71.17
C LEU A 854 46.78 -27.09 -72.52
N SER A 855 47.13 -25.84 -72.81
CA SER A 855 47.84 -25.39 -74.01
C SER A 855 48.69 -24.16 -73.68
N MET A 856 49.61 -23.81 -74.58
CA MET A 856 50.46 -22.62 -74.45
C MET A 856 50.13 -21.63 -75.58
N CYS A 857 49.60 -20.47 -75.23
CA CYS A 857 49.63 -19.33 -76.12
C CYS A 857 51.08 -18.83 -76.20
N LEU A 858 51.67 -18.67 -77.38
CA LEU A 858 53.08 -18.28 -77.50
C LEU A 858 53.31 -17.35 -78.69
N LEU A 859 54.03 -16.27 -78.47
CA LEU A 859 54.60 -15.42 -79.52
C LEU A 859 56.11 -15.56 -79.46
N MET A 860 56.69 -15.89 -80.61
CA MET A 860 58.14 -15.99 -80.77
C MET A 860 58.59 -15.00 -81.83
N PHE A 861 59.70 -14.33 -81.54
CA PHE A 861 60.26 -13.31 -82.39
C PHE A 861 61.76 -13.52 -82.58
N LYS A 862 62.27 -13.05 -83.72
CA LYS A 862 63.68 -13.03 -84.08
C LYS A 862 64.05 -11.65 -84.58
N ILE A 863 65.11 -11.04 -84.03
CA ILE A 863 65.69 -9.79 -84.51
C ILE A 863 67.07 -10.08 -85.04
N ASP A 864 67.21 -10.01 -86.36
CA ASP A 864 68.45 -10.18 -87.11
C ASP A 864 68.78 -8.88 -87.84
N GLY A 865 69.78 -8.15 -87.34
CA GLY A 865 70.11 -6.81 -87.82
C GLY A 865 68.93 -5.84 -87.71
N ASN A 866 68.28 -5.55 -88.83
CA ASN A 866 67.11 -4.67 -88.91
C ASN A 866 65.83 -5.39 -89.35
N ILE A 867 65.83 -6.73 -89.34
CA ILE A 867 64.66 -7.55 -89.70
C ILE A 867 64.11 -8.17 -88.42
N LEU A 868 62.82 -7.92 -88.18
CA LEU A 868 62.02 -8.54 -87.14
C LEU A 868 61.13 -9.61 -87.79
N SER A 869 61.35 -10.88 -87.45
CA SER A 869 60.52 -12.01 -87.86
C SER A 869 59.66 -12.47 -86.68
N LEU A 870 58.36 -12.67 -86.87
CA LEU A 870 57.37 -12.94 -85.83
C LEU A 870 56.44 -14.10 -86.22
N SER A 871 56.09 -14.95 -85.26
CA SER A 871 54.96 -15.88 -85.33
C SER A 871 54.21 -15.85 -84.00
N SER A 872 52.89 -16.00 -84.05
CA SER A 872 52.03 -16.06 -82.85
C SER A 872 51.11 -17.26 -82.89
N ALA A 873 50.94 -17.88 -81.73
CA ALA A 873 50.02 -18.95 -81.42
C ALA A 873 49.06 -18.42 -80.34
N ALA A 874 48.00 -17.72 -80.75
CA ALA A 874 46.96 -17.17 -79.87
C ALA A 874 47.43 -16.17 -78.78
N MET A 875 48.54 -15.45 -79.00
CA MET A 875 48.95 -14.33 -78.14
C MET A 875 48.42 -12.98 -78.64
N PRO A 876 48.31 -11.97 -77.76
CA PRO A 876 48.07 -10.58 -78.11
C PRO A 876 48.94 -10.07 -79.28
N PRO A 877 48.44 -9.08 -80.06
CA PRO A 877 49.21 -8.46 -81.14
C PRO A 877 50.52 -7.84 -80.65
N ALA A 878 51.57 -7.93 -81.47
CA ALA A 878 52.79 -7.18 -81.24
C ALA A 878 52.59 -5.72 -81.66
N LEU A 879 52.89 -4.77 -80.76
CA LEU A 879 52.77 -3.34 -81.04
C LEU A 879 54.15 -2.74 -81.35
N ILE A 880 54.29 -2.05 -82.47
CA ILE A 880 55.53 -1.40 -82.89
C ILE A 880 55.31 0.10 -82.98
N TYR A 881 55.88 0.85 -82.06
CA TYR A 881 55.98 2.30 -82.17
C TYR A 881 57.03 2.65 -83.22
N ARG A 882 56.59 3.25 -84.32
CA ARG A 882 57.42 3.70 -85.45
C ARG A 882 57.90 5.11 -85.20
N ASP A 883 59.15 5.29 -84.76
CA ASP A 883 59.61 6.59 -84.27
C ASP A 883 59.62 7.67 -85.35
N ARG A 884 59.94 7.30 -86.60
CA ARG A 884 59.93 8.25 -87.72
C ARG A 884 58.52 8.72 -88.11
N LYS A 885 57.52 7.84 -87.99
CA LYS A 885 56.14 8.12 -88.38
C LYS A 885 55.28 8.63 -87.21
N LYS A 886 55.74 8.45 -85.97
CA LYS A 886 55.01 8.75 -84.73
C LYS A 886 53.64 8.06 -84.71
N ILE A 887 53.62 6.78 -85.08
CA ILE A 887 52.43 5.91 -85.06
C ILE A 887 52.76 4.59 -84.35
N VAL A 888 51.74 3.91 -83.84
CA VAL A 888 51.85 2.51 -83.40
C VAL A 888 51.30 1.63 -84.51
N GLU A 889 52.13 0.75 -85.06
CA GLU A 889 51.76 -0.32 -85.98
C GLU A 889 51.44 -1.58 -85.18
N GLU A 890 50.37 -2.28 -85.55
CA GLU A 890 49.93 -3.50 -84.91
C GLU A 890 50.17 -4.70 -85.84
N ILE A 891 50.85 -5.73 -85.34
CA ILE A 891 51.03 -7.00 -86.03
C ILE A 891 50.20 -8.06 -85.31
N GLU A 892 49.01 -8.30 -85.85
CA GLU A 892 48.11 -9.36 -85.40
C GLU A 892 48.33 -10.63 -86.22
N LEU A 893 48.59 -11.74 -85.53
CA LEU A 893 48.82 -13.05 -86.14
C LEU A 893 47.85 -14.05 -85.53
N SER A 894 46.78 -14.39 -86.26
CA SER A 894 45.82 -15.39 -85.81
C SER A 894 46.43 -16.79 -85.82
N GLY A 895 46.34 -17.49 -84.69
CA GLY A 895 46.78 -18.88 -84.52
C GLY A 895 46.02 -19.57 -83.40
N MET A 896 46.13 -20.90 -83.30
CA MET A 896 45.64 -21.65 -82.14
C MET A 896 46.71 -21.72 -81.05
N PRO A 897 46.36 -21.92 -79.76
CA PRO A 897 47.34 -22.24 -78.75
C PRO A 897 48.13 -23.51 -79.09
N LEU A 898 49.43 -23.53 -78.76
CA LEU A 898 50.29 -24.70 -78.92
C LEU A 898 49.79 -25.84 -78.03
N GLY A 899 49.69 -27.05 -78.59
CA GLY A 899 49.10 -28.21 -77.91
C GLY A 899 47.61 -28.41 -78.19
N SER A 900 46.93 -27.45 -78.84
CA SER A 900 45.55 -27.67 -79.30
C SER A 900 45.51 -28.61 -80.50
N MET A 901 46.35 -28.39 -81.51
CA MET A 901 46.44 -29.17 -82.75
C MET A 901 47.91 -29.31 -83.20
N ILE A 902 48.32 -30.53 -83.57
CA ILE A 902 49.74 -30.85 -83.89
C ILE A 902 50.21 -30.13 -85.17
N ASN A 903 49.40 -30.15 -86.24
CA ASN A 903 49.80 -29.65 -87.57
C ASN A 903 49.11 -28.32 -87.93
N PHE A 904 48.93 -27.41 -86.97
CA PHE A 904 48.33 -26.10 -87.28
C PHE A 904 49.29 -25.24 -88.13
N PRO A 905 48.83 -24.65 -89.26
CA PRO A 905 49.69 -23.89 -90.16
C PRO A 905 49.92 -22.45 -89.67
N TYR A 906 50.83 -22.27 -88.70
CA TYR A 906 51.22 -20.94 -88.22
C TYR A 906 51.89 -20.10 -89.32
N LYS A 907 51.73 -18.77 -89.25
CA LYS A 907 52.26 -17.82 -90.22
C LYS A 907 53.47 -17.08 -89.66
N LEU A 908 54.48 -16.91 -90.51
CA LEU A 908 55.63 -16.06 -90.24
C LEU A 908 55.44 -14.71 -90.94
N VAL A 909 55.60 -13.61 -90.20
CA VAL A 909 55.63 -12.25 -90.76
C VAL A 909 56.99 -11.63 -90.49
N GLU A 910 57.53 -10.96 -91.51
CA GLU A 910 58.79 -10.22 -91.42
C GLU A 910 58.55 -8.74 -91.68
N THR A 911 59.14 -7.89 -90.86
CA THR A 911 59.09 -6.44 -91.00
C THR A 911 60.45 -5.83 -90.72
N LYS A 912 60.74 -4.69 -91.35
CA LYS A 912 61.98 -3.95 -91.06
C LYS A 912 61.77 -3.06 -89.85
N VAL A 913 62.74 -3.03 -88.93
CA VAL A 913 62.79 -2.13 -87.78
C VAL A 913 63.93 -1.13 -87.95
N HIS A 914 63.73 0.10 -87.49
CA HIS A 914 64.73 1.17 -87.62
C HIS A 914 65.18 1.69 -86.25
N PRO A 915 66.38 2.27 -86.14
CA PRO A 915 66.81 2.99 -84.94
C PRO A 915 65.73 3.95 -84.44
N GLY A 916 65.38 3.85 -83.16
CA GLY A 916 64.30 4.57 -82.49
C GLY A 916 62.99 3.79 -82.39
N ASP A 917 62.72 2.81 -83.26
CA ASP A 917 61.50 2.00 -83.20
C ASP A 917 61.47 1.16 -81.91
N THR A 918 60.29 1.05 -81.30
CA THR A 918 60.10 0.29 -80.05
C THR A 918 58.99 -0.73 -80.20
N ILE A 919 59.27 -1.97 -79.80
CA ILE A 919 58.37 -3.12 -79.86
C ILE A 919 57.86 -3.38 -78.45
N LEU A 920 56.55 -3.54 -78.29
CA LEU A 920 55.89 -3.95 -77.06
C LEU A 920 55.15 -5.27 -77.33
N LEU A 921 55.51 -6.28 -76.55
CA LEU A 921 54.83 -7.57 -76.47
C LEU A 921 54.21 -7.70 -75.07
N MET A 922 53.04 -8.31 -74.99
CA MET A 922 52.30 -8.45 -73.73
C MET A 922 51.51 -9.75 -73.65
N SER A 923 51.20 -10.19 -72.43
CA SER A 923 50.11 -11.16 -72.19
C SER A 923 48.75 -10.47 -72.17
N ASP A 924 47.69 -11.25 -72.35
CA ASP A 924 46.30 -10.78 -72.40
C ASP A 924 45.82 -10.25 -71.05
N GLY A 925 46.38 -10.75 -69.94
CA GLY A 925 46.05 -10.29 -68.59
C GLY A 925 46.21 -8.79 -68.35
N PHE A 926 46.99 -8.06 -69.17
CA PHE A 926 46.97 -6.58 -69.16
C PHE A 926 45.74 -5.98 -69.86
N THR A 927 45.41 -6.48 -71.05
CA THR A 927 44.30 -5.98 -71.86
C THR A 927 42.94 -6.40 -71.31
N GLU A 928 42.90 -7.52 -70.60
CA GLU A 928 41.70 -8.06 -69.97
C GLU A 928 41.45 -7.53 -68.55
N LEU A 929 42.31 -6.63 -68.03
CA LEU A 929 42.09 -6.04 -66.70
C LEU A 929 40.70 -5.40 -66.58
N ILE A 930 39.95 -5.82 -65.57
CA ILE A 930 38.59 -5.38 -65.31
C ILE A 930 38.57 -4.36 -64.17
N ASP A 931 38.02 -3.17 -64.42
CA ASP A 931 37.81 -2.16 -63.38
C ASP A 931 36.61 -2.48 -62.46
N ASP A 932 36.41 -1.69 -61.41
CA ASP A 932 35.28 -1.86 -60.47
C ASP A 932 33.90 -1.76 -61.15
N LYS A 933 33.83 -1.13 -62.33
CA LYS A 933 32.62 -0.97 -63.14
C LYS A 933 32.44 -2.08 -64.19
N LYS A 934 33.30 -3.09 -64.17
CA LYS A 934 33.30 -4.24 -65.10
C LYS A 934 33.68 -3.89 -66.55
N PHE A 935 34.41 -2.81 -66.78
CA PHE A 935 35.00 -2.50 -68.09
C PHE A 935 36.41 -3.09 -68.23
N MET A 936 36.69 -3.69 -69.39
CA MET A 936 38.02 -4.17 -69.75
C MET A 936 38.94 -3.02 -70.17
N TYR A 937 40.23 -3.13 -69.85
CA TYR A 937 41.25 -2.14 -70.22
C TYR A 937 41.35 -1.95 -71.75
N GLY A 938 41.39 -3.06 -72.48
CA GLY A 938 41.25 -3.14 -73.92
C GLY A 938 42.48 -2.75 -74.75
N PHE A 939 42.58 -3.32 -75.95
CA PHE A 939 43.70 -3.11 -76.88
C PHE A 939 43.83 -1.65 -77.35
N GLU A 940 42.71 -0.96 -77.61
CA GLU A 940 42.73 0.41 -78.13
C GLU A 940 43.35 1.41 -77.14
N ARG A 941 43.07 1.21 -75.85
CA ARG A 941 43.69 2.01 -74.79
C ARG A 941 45.18 1.72 -74.70
N THR A 942 45.56 0.45 -74.71
CA THR A 942 46.97 0.04 -74.71
C THR A 942 47.76 0.67 -75.86
N LYS A 943 47.22 0.66 -77.09
CA LYS A 943 47.84 1.34 -78.25
C LYS A 943 47.97 2.84 -78.04
N SER A 944 46.89 3.48 -77.57
CA SER A 944 46.86 4.92 -77.33
C SER A 944 47.88 5.34 -76.28
N GLU A 945 48.02 4.57 -75.21
CA GLU A 945 49.00 4.82 -74.16
C GLU A 945 50.43 4.53 -74.61
N PHE A 946 50.64 3.43 -75.33
CA PHE A 946 51.95 3.11 -75.90
C PHE A 946 52.41 4.17 -76.91
N LEU A 947 51.50 4.78 -77.67
CA LEU A 947 51.81 5.89 -78.56
C LEU A 947 52.38 7.11 -77.81
N LEU A 948 51.92 7.38 -76.58
CA LEU A 948 52.38 8.50 -75.76
C LEU A 948 53.80 8.32 -75.23
N VAL A 949 54.19 7.08 -74.95
CA VAL A 949 55.47 6.75 -74.28
C VAL A 949 56.46 5.98 -75.15
N GLY A 950 56.07 5.53 -76.34
CA GLY A 950 56.89 4.65 -77.18
C GLY A 950 58.25 5.21 -77.62
N ASN A 951 58.48 6.53 -77.50
CA ASN A 951 59.78 7.14 -77.76
C ASN A 951 60.72 7.17 -76.53
N LYS A 952 60.22 6.82 -75.34
CA LYS A 952 60.97 6.84 -74.06
C LYS A 952 61.93 5.64 -73.95
N LYS A 953 62.68 5.57 -72.85
CA LYS A 953 63.52 4.41 -72.52
C LYS A 953 62.66 3.21 -72.15
N THR A 954 63.17 1.99 -72.30
CA THR A 954 62.36 0.78 -72.11
C THR A 954 61.83 0.64 -70.68
N GLU A 955 62.61 1.04 -69.67
CA GLU A 955 62.16 1.03 -68.27
C GLU A 955 61.08 2.07 -67.99
N GLU A 956 61.19 3.27 -68.59
CA GLU A 956 60.19 4.34 -68.43
C GLU A 956 58.83 3.92 -69.03
N ILE A 957 58.85 3.19 -70.15
CA ILE A 957 57.66 2.63 -70.78
C ILE A 957 57.01 1.60 -69.85
N LEU A 958 57.79 0.67 -69.30
CA LEU A 958 57.27 -0.32 -68.36
C LEU A 958 56.67 0.32 -67.10
N GLU A 959 57.35 1.31 -66.52
CA GLU A 959 56.88 1.97 -65.30
C GLU A 959 55.58 2.73 -65.54
N TYR A 960 55.44 3.37 -66.71
CA TYR A 960 54.19 4.00 -67.14
C TYR A 960 53.04 2.98 -67.25
N LEU A 961 53.25 1.87 -67.96
CA LEU A 961 52.22 0.84 -68.16
C LEU A 961 51.82 0.16 -66.84
N LYS A 962 52.77 -0.12 -65.95
CA LYS A 962 52.51 -0.64 -64.58
C LYS A 962 51.63 0.30 -63.78
N LYS A 963 51.95 1.59 -63.80
CA LYS A 963 51.17 2.61 -63.09
C LYS A 963 49.77 2.73 -63.67
N SER A 964 49.63 2.64 -64.99
CA SER A 964 48.32 2.67 -65.65
C SER A 964 47.45 1.46 -65.26
N ALA A 965 48.02 0.25 -65.24
CA ALA A 965 47.35 -0.95 -64.71
C ALA A 965 46.91 -0.78 -63.25
N SER A 966 47.80 -0.32 -62.37
CA SER A 966 47.51 -0.14 -60.94
C SER A 966 46.40 0.88 -60.70
N ASN A 967 46.39 1.97 -61.48
CA ASN A 967 45.35 2.99 -61.41
C ASN A 967 43.99 2.47 -61.93
N TRP A 968 44.00 1.62 -62.95
CA TRP A 968 42.78 1.00 -63.48
C TRP A 968 42.13 0.04 -62.48
N LEU A 969 42.95 -0.67 -61.70
CA LEU A 969 42.51 -1.65 -60.71
C LEU A 969 42.25 -1.06 -59.31
N ASN A 970 42.45 0.24 -59.09
CA ASN A 970 42.39 0.84 -57.74
C ASN A 970 43.22 0.07 -56.69
N GLU A 971 44.46 -0.28 -57.04
CA GLU A 971 45.38 -1.08 -56.21
C GLU A 971 44.94 -2.54 -55.94
N ARG A 972 43.83 -3.01 -56.53
CA ARG A 972 43.44 -4.43 -56.50
C ARG A 972 44.49 -5.29 -57.19
N VAL A 973 44.64 -6.53 -56.72
CA VAL A 973 45.50 -7.53 -57.37
C VAL A 973 44.85 -7.93 -58.71
N PRO A 974 45.64 -8.03 -59.80
CA PRO A 974 45.15 -8.54 -61.09
C PRO A 974 44.49 -9.91 -60.96
N ASP A 975 43.46 -10.16 -61.76
CA ASP A 975 42.76 -11.45 -61.80
C ASP A 975 43.53 -12.50 -62.64
N ASP A 976 44.46 -12.05 -63.49
CA ASP A 976 45.34 -12.87 -64.32
C ASP A 976 46.78 -12.32 -64.33
N ASP A 977 47.73 -13.11 -64.82
CA ASP A 977 49.14 -12.74 -64.91
C ASP A 977 49.36 -11.58 -65.90
N ILE A 978 50.29 -10.68 -65.56
CA ILE A 978 50.64 -9.55 -66.43
C ILE A 978 52.11 -9.64 -66.79
N THR A 979 52.40 -9.77 -68.09
CA THR A 979 53.75 -9.78 -68.65
C THR A 979 53.91 -8.73 -69.74
N PHE A 980 55.05 -8.03 -69.71
CA PHE A 980 55.48 -7.10 -70.76
C PHE A 980 56.92 -7.39 -71.16
N VAL A 981 57.18 -7.39 -72.47
CA VAL A 981 58.52 -7.34 -73.04
C VAL A 981 58.62 -6.12 -73.96
N VAL A 982 59.50 -5.18 -73.61
CA VAL A 982 59.73 -3.95 -74.38
C VAL A 982 61.12 -3.99 -74.98
N ILE A 983 61.22 -3.81 -76.29
CA ILE A 983 62.49 -3.85 -77.04
C ILE A 983 62.60 -2.61 -77.89
N LYS A 984 63.63 -1.80 -77.68
CA LYS A 984 63.91 -0.61 -78.49
C LYS A 984 65.16 -0.80 -79.32
N VAL A 985 65.07 -0.46 -80.60
CA VAL A 985 66.20 -0.51 -81.54
C VAL A 985 67.01 0.78 -81.42
N LYS A 986 68.32 0.67 -81.18
CA LYS A 986 69.22 1.82 -80.95
C LYS A 986 69.71 2.47 -82.22
#